data_AF-A0A7R9I303-F1
#
_entry.id   AF-A0A7R9I303-F1
#
_cell.length_a   1.000
_cell.length_b   1.000
_cell.length_c   1.000
_cell.angle_alpha   90.00
_cell.angle_beta   90.00
_cell.angle_gamma   90.00
#
_symmetry.space_group_name_H-M   'P 1'
#
loop_
_entity.id
_entity.type
_entity.pdbx_description
1 polymer ?
#
loop_
_entity_poly.entity_id
_entity_poly.type
_entity_poly.pdbx_seq_one_letter_code
_entity_poly.pdbx_strand_id
1 'polypeptide(L)'
;MKARVLVSKNVKSRVLYGNKIKDLPAGIFHGLSSLQLLLLNANEISCIRKDSFRDLHSLNLLSLYDNNIQSLANGSFDSMRSIQTMHLGRNPFICDCNLRWLAEYLHKNPIETSGARCDSPKRMQRRRIEALKDEKFKCKGVEEFRTKLAGECVIDTVCPQGCSCEGTKIDCSARSLKEIPKDIPMYTTELLLNDNEIGRIKSDGLFGRLPNLQKLDLRRNKVTGIEENAFEGTSRLIELILSENKIREVHNKMFLGLTNLKVLSLYDNQITCVMPGSFDFLISLHTLNLLSNPFNCNCHLAWFSDWLRKKDLSGGSPRCQSPPRVKEVPIFDLPHHEFKCLGENEVGCLGDSYCPPKCVCTGTVVRCSRVRLKEVPKGIPTETSELYLDVNEIQMIHPERISHLKSLTRLDLSNNQISNLSNFTFVNLTKLSTLIISYNKLQCIERDALAGLKSLRIISLHGNDISMIPEGTFVDLHSITHLALGANPFYCDCSLQWLADWVKRDYVEPGIARCAEPHNMRDKLLLTTPSSAFQCKGRVSYDILSKCNACFTFPCSNNGECEPIAERKYHCRCAPGYHGQHCQYMIDACYGNPCRNAGTCKVLEEGRFSCHCPAGFTGDRCESNIDDCLSNKCENNASCVDLVQAYQCRCQAGFMGEYCETKIPFCIKEYNPCRNGARCVDHFTHYTCECVLGYSGDNCTVNIDDCQSNMCQNGGTCVDGVNDYVCKCPGDFAGKFCEIAPMVAMLYPQTSPCQHHDCKNGICFQPMGSSDYICKCAPGYSGKRCEYLTSLSFVHNNSFVELEPLRTKPEANVTIMFSTEQENGVLLYDGQNEHLAVELFKGRIRVSYDLGNYPVSTMYSFEMVSDGKYHVAELLAIKKNFTLRVDRGLARSIINEGEHDYLRLTSPLFIGGIPPEPGQEAFTQWHLRNLTSFNGCMREVWINHKPVDFTNAARQQKVTPGCAFLQDEEDVVMEEEGLEEPEEESSVAVVAAEVVEDPCAHHQCRRGSKCVAARRPGQYACRCRPGWGGRYCDQAPSCRKEQTREYYSENGCRSRKPVKMAKCDGSCGSNCCRARKTKRRKVRLICNDGTRYTKDVDIVRKCACTKKCY
;
A
#
# COMPACT_ATOMS: atom_id res chain seq x y z
N MET A 1 -10.85 23.67 -26.20
CA MET A 1 -10.35 24.88 -26.90
C MET A 1 -11.43 25.94 -26.90
N LYS A 2 -11.21 27.12 -26.28
CA LYS A 2 -12.14 28.26 -26.42
C LYS A 2 -11.83 29.01 -27.72
N ALA A 3 -12.49 28.63 -28.81
CA ALA A 3 -12.44 29.42 -30.04
C ALA A 3 -13.30 30.69 -29.86
N ARG A 4 -12.66 31.83 -29.56
CA ARG A 4 -13.27 33.15 -29.81
C ARG A 4 -13.38 33.33 -31.32
N VAL A 5 -14.47 32.86 -31.91
CA VAL A 5 -14.82 33.21 -33.28
C VAL A 5 -15.16 34.69 -33.30
N LEU A 6 -14.31 35.51 -33.93
CA LEU A 6 -14.65 36.89 -34.28
C LEU A 6 -15.72 36.83 -35.38
N VAL A 7 -16.99 36.84 -34.97
CA VAL A 7 -18.11 36.76 -35.91
C VAL A 7 -18.30 38.14 -36.58
N SER A 8 -17.97 38.22 -37.87
CA SER A 8 -18.31 39.38 -38.69
C SER A 8 -19.82 39.55 -38.79
N LYS A 9 -20.33 40.78 -38.55
CA LYS A 9 -21.77 41.10 -38.55
C LYS A 9 -22.41 41.10 -39.94
N ASN A 10 -21.62 41.10 -41.01
CA ASN A 10 -22.12 41.20 -42.41
C ASN A 10 -22.28 39.84 -43.12
N VAL A 11 -22.35 38.74 -42.38
CA VAL A 11 -22.39 37.39 -42.98
C VAL A 11 -23.82 37.03 -43.40
N LYS A 12 -24.02 36.79 -44.71
CA LYS A 12 -25.31 36.35 -45.28
C LYS A 12 -25.55 34.84 -45.21
N SER A 13 -24.51 34.00 -45.08
CA SER A 13 -24.66 32.54 -44.98
C SER A 13 -23.70 31.91 -43.97
N ARG A 14 -24.21 30.93 -43.20
CA ARG A 14 -23.45 30.11 -42.27
C ARG A 14 -23.76 28.64 -42.48
N VAL A 15 -22.73 27.86 -42.80
CA VAL A 15 -22.80 26.43 -43.03
C VAL A 15 -21.98 25.72 -41.96
N LEU A 16 -22.66 24.91 -41.15
CA LEU A 16 -22.14 24.13 -40.03
C LEU A 16 -22.56 22.64 -40.15
N TYR A 17 -22.90 22.22 -41.37
CA TYR A 17 -23.28 20.86 -41.74
C TYR A 17 -22.21 19.82 -41.41
N GLY A 18 -22.62 18.62 -40.97
CA GLY A 18 -21.75 17.44 -40.90
C GLY A 18 -20.70 17.49 -39.78
N ASN A 19 -20.98 18.22 -38.70
CA ASN A 19 -20.10 18.34 -37.55
C ASN A 19 -20.62 17.50 -36.37
N LYS A 20 -19.97 17.62 -35.20
CA LYS A 20 -20.37 16.96 -33.94
C LYS A 20 -20.89 17.96 -32.91
N ILE A 21 -21.68 18.95 -33.35
CA ILE A 21 -22.23 19.98 -32.46
C ILE A 21 -23.35 19.34 -31.64
N LYS A 22 -23.21 19.33 -30.31
CA LYS A 22 -24.21 18.80 -29.36
C LYS A 22 -25.11 19.89 -28.77
N ASP A 23 -24.53 21.06 -28.52
CA ASP A 23 -25.20 22.18 -27.85
C ASP A 23 -24.89 23.49 -28.58
N LEU A 24 -25.87 24.39 -28.59
CA LEU A 24 -25.71 25.77 -29.05
C LEU A 24 -25.53 26.70 -27.83
N PRO A 25 -24.37 27.36 -27.66
CA PRO A 25 -24.16 28.32 -26.58
C PRO A 25 -25.16 29.48 -26.65
N ALA A 26 -25.58 29.99 -25.49
CA ALA A 26 -26.44 31.17 -25.42
C ALA A 26 -25.81 32.37 -26.16
N GLY A 27 -26.61 33.09 -26.95
CA GLY A 27 -26.13 34.23 -27.73
C GLY A 27 -25.17 33.93 -28.89
N ILE A 28 -24.96 32.67 -29.30
CA ILE A 28 -24.02 32.31 -30.39
C ILE A 28 -24.34 32.99 -31.74
N PHE A 29 -25.61 33.33 -31.98
CA PHE A 29 -26.07 34.05 -33.18
C PHE A 29 -26.46 35.51 -32.91
N HIS A 30 -26.12 36.06 -31.74
CA HIS A 30 -26.47 37.42 -31.35
C HIS A 30 -25.86 38.47 -32.30
N GLY A 31 -26.69 39.41 -32.76
CA GLY A 31 -26.31 40.47 -33.70
C GLY A 31 -26.17 40.05 -35.18
N LEU A 32 -26.57 38.84 -35.57
CA LEU A 32 -26.52 38.34 -36.96
C LEU A 32 -27.79 38.67 -37.77
N SER A 33 -28.26 39.92 -37.70
CA SER A 33 -29.51 40.35 -38.36
C SER A 33 -29.49 40.24 -39.89
N SER A 34 -28.33 40.21 -40.54
CA SER A 34 -28.16 40.08 -41.99
C SER A 34 -28.05 38.63 -42.50
N LEU A 35 -28.14 37.63 -41.63
CA LEU A 35 -28.00 36.21 -42.00
C LEU A 35 -29.25 35.71 -42.72
N GLN A 36 -29.08 35.12 -43.91
CA GLN A 36 -30.15 34.60 -44.78
C GLN A 36 -30.19 33.06 -44.85
N LEU A 37 -29.06 32.39 -44.61
CA LEU A 37 -28.93 30.94 -44.69
C LEU A 37 -28.19 30.39 -43.45
N LEU A 38 -28.79 29.44 -42.74
CA LEU A 38 -28.19 28.73 -41.60
C LEU A 38 -28.38 27.21 -41.74
N LEU A 39 -27.29 26.49 -42.00
CA LEU A 39 -27.27 25.03 -42.12
C LEU A 39 -26.59 24.41 -40.89
N LEU A 40 -27.36 23.70 -40.07
CA LEU A 40 -26.95 22.99 -38.85
C LEU A 40 -27.26 21.47 -38.93
N ASN A 41 -27.60 20.96 -40.11
CA ASN A 41 -27.99 19.56 -40.32
C ASN A 41 -26.83 18.57 -40.20
N ALA A 42 -27.14 17.30 -39.96
CA ALA A 42 -26.17 16.23 -39.69
C ALA A 42 -25.20 16.61 -38.57
N ASN A 43 -25.75 16.86 -37.38
CA ASN A 43 -25.04 17.14 -36.15
C ASN A 43 -25.64 16.29 -35.01
N GLU A 44 -25.18 16.51 -33.78
CA GLU A 44 -25.63 15.77 -32.59
C GLU A 44 -26.54 16.64 -31.69
N ILE A 45 -27.15 17.71 -32.22
CA ILE A 45 -27.82 18.76 -31.43
C ILE A 45 -29.04 18.18 -30.72
N SER A 46 -29.04 18.18 -29.39
CA SER A 46 -30.13 17.65 -28.57
C SER A 46 -31.14 18.71 -28.12
N CYS A 47 -30.71 19.98 -28.06
CA CYS A 47 -31.51 21.12 -27.61
C CYS A 47 -31.26 22.39 -28.45
N ILE A 48 -32.29 23.23 -28.56
CA ILE A 48 -32.18 24.62 -28.98
C ILE A 48 -32.82 25.51 -27.90
N ARG A 49 -32.05 26.45 -27.33
CA ARG A 49 -32.59 27.44 -26.39
C ARG A 49 -33.60 28.37 -27.07
N LYS A 50 -34.63 28.81 -26.35
CA LYS A 50 -35.67 29.71 -26.88
C LYS A 50 -35.14 31.01 -27.49
N ASP A 51 -34.05 31.55 -26.97
CA ASP A 51 -33.42 32.79 -27.43
C ASP A 51 -32.41 32.61 -28.58
N SER A 52 -32.09 31.36 -28.97
CA SER A 52 -31.00 31.06 -29.93
C SER A 52 -31.10 31.81 -31.25
N PHE A 53 -32.33 32.04 -31.74
CA PHE A 53 -32.60 32.65 -33.05
C PHE A 53 -33.16 34.09 -32.95
N ARG A 54 -33.09 34.72 -31.76
CA ARG A 54 -33.75 36.00 -31.45
C ARG A 54 -33.42 37.15 -32.41
N ASP A 55 -32.22 37.16 -32.99
CA ASP A 55 -31.77 38.25 -33.86
C ASP A 55 -31.84 37.93 -35.36
N LEU A 56 -32.21 36.70 -35.74
CA LEU A 56 -32.14 36.17 -37.12
C LEU A 56 -33.33 36.59 -38.00
N HIS A 57 -33.61 37.89 -38.03
CA HIS A 57 -34.77 38.47 -38.70
C HIS A 57 -34.79 38.23 -40.22
N SER A 58 -33.62 38.24 -40.88
CA SER A 58 -33.48 38.08 -42.33
C SER A 58 -33.32 36.63 -42.80
N LEU A 59 -33.52 35.64 -41.93
CA LEU A 59 -33.22 34.24 -42.24
C LEU A 59 -34.28 33.64 -43.17
N ASN A 60 -33.88 33.22 -44.37
CA ASN A 60 -34.75 32.60 -45.37
C ASN A 60 -34.78 31.06 -45.25
N LEU A 61 -33.64 30.44 -44.91
CA LEU A 61 -33.54 28.98 -44.76
C LEU A 61 -32.82 28.57 -43.47
N LEU A 62 -33.49 27.73 -42.68
CA LEU A 62 -32.95 27.07 -41.49
C LEU A 62 -32.98 25.55 -41.68
N SER A 63 -31.82 24.89 -41.56
CA SER A 63 -31.73 23.43 -41.64
C SER A 63 -31.23 22.82 -40.33
N LEU A 64 -32.09 22.11 -39.62
CA LEU A 64 -31.83 21.36 -38.38
C LEU A 64 -32.00 19.84 -38.59
N TYR A 65 -32.07 19.41 -39.84
CA TYR A 65 -32.30 18.02 -40.24
C TYR A 65 -31.20 17.06 -39.73
N ASP A 66 -31.56 15.83 -39.35
CA ASP A 66 -30.62 14.82 -38.87
C ASP A 66 -29.84 15.31 -37.62
N ASN A 67 -30.57 15.42 -36.51
CA ASN A 67 -30.12 15.84 -35.19
C ASN A 67 -30.89 15.06 -34.09
N ASN A 68 -30.60 15.35 -32.83
CA ASN A 68 -31.17 14.66 -31.65
C ASN A 68 -32.26 15.48 -30.92
N ILE A 69 -32.91 16.44 -31.60
CA ILE A 69 -33.86 17.38 -30.97
C ILE A 69 -35.14 16.65 -30.57
N GLN A 70 -35.42 16.58 -29.26
CA GLN A 70 -36.61 15.91 -28.73
C GLN A 70 -37.82 16.85 -28.56
N SER A 71 -37.60 18.13 -28.26
CA SER A 71 -38.69 19.13 -28.16
C SER A 71 -38.14 20.54 -28.40
N LEU A 72 -39.03 21.49 -28.66
CA LEU A 72 -38.73 22.89 -28.90
C LEU A 72 -39.73 23.76 -28.11
N ALA A 73 -39.24 24.79 -27.42
CA ALA A 73 -40.09 25.69 -26.64
C ALA A 73 -40.88 26.66 -27.52
N ASN A 74 -42.08 27.00 -27.04
CA ASN A 74 -42.93 27.98 -27.70
C ASN A 74 -42.23 29.34 -27.79
N GLY A 75 -42.20 29.91 -29.00
CA GLY A 75 -41.55 31.17 -29.32
C GLY A 75 -40.10 31.08 -29.80
N SER A 76 -39.52 29.87 -29.94
CA SER A 76 -38.16 29.70 -30.49
C SER A 76 -37.98 30.24 -31.92
N PHE A 77 -39.07 30.45 -32.67
CA PHE A 77 -39.06 30.87 -34.08
C PHE A 77 -39.67 32.26 -34.33
N ASP A 78 -40.13 32.97 -33.31
CA ASP A 78 -40.91 34.23 -33.44
C ASP A 78 -40.15 35.35 -34.17
N SER A 79 -38.83 35.39 -34.06
CA SER A 79 -37.99 36.42 -34.69
C SER A 79 -37.75 36.21 -36.19
N MET A 80 -37.91 35.00 -36.71
CA MET A 80 -37.49 34.65 -38.09
C MET A 80 -38.58 35.01 -39.12
N ARG A 81 -38.82 36.31 -39.29
CA ARG A 81 -39.94 36.83 -40.10
C ARG A 81 -39.82 36.57 -41.61
N SER A 82 -38.61 36.34 -42.12
CA SER A 82 -38.34 36.12 -43.55
C SER A 82 -38.23 34.64 -43.94
N ILE A 83 -38.56 33.70 -43.04
CA ILE A 83 -38.33 32.27 -43.26
C ILE A 83 -39.22 31.70 -44.39
N GLN A 84 -38.61 30.95 -45.30
CA GLN A 84 -39.25 30.34 -46.47
C GLN A 84 -39.13 28.81 -46.45
N THR A 85 -38.00 28.28 -45.98
CA THR A 85 -37.71 26.83 -45.93
C THR A 85 -37.15 26.44 -44.55
N MET A 86 -37.71 25.41 -43.92
CA MET A 86 -37.29 24.93 -42.60
C MET A 86 -37.20 23.39 -42.55
N HIS A 87 -35.98 22.87 -42.47
CA HIS A 87 -35.76 21.43 -42.41
C HIS A 87 -35.67 20.93 -40.96
N LEU A 88 -36.72 20.26 -40.47
CA LEU A 88 -36.80 19.67 -39.12
C LEU A 88 -36.81 18.12 -39.11
N GLY A 89 -36.90 17.46 -40.28
CA GLY A 89 -36.93 15.99 -40.39
C GLY A 89 -35.72 15.27 -39.78
N ARG A 90 -35.86 13.97 -39.50
CA ARG A 90 -34.89 13.16 -38.73
C ARG A 90 -34.48 13.82 -37.40
N ASN A 91 -35.47 14.03 -36.54
CA ASN A 91 -35.30 14.41 -35.14
C ASN A 91 -36.32 13.61 -34.29
N PRO A 92 -35.97 13.14 -33.07
CA PRO A 92 -36.80 12.29 -32.23
C PRO A 92 -37.89 13.07 -31.45
N PHE A 93 -38.77 13.77 -32.16
CA PHE A 93 -39.73 14.69 -31.52
C PHE A 93 -40.76 13.99 -30.59
N ILE A 94 -40.91 14.54 -29.40
CA ILE A 94 -41.93 14.19 -28.40
C ILE A 94 -43.16 15.09 -28.64
N CYS A 95 -44.21 14.54 -29.27
CA CYS A 95 -45.46 15.23 -29.61
C CYS A 95 -46.49 15.20 -28.46
N ASP A 96 -46.08 15.72 -27.31
CA ASP A 96 -46.91 16.00 -26.15
C ASP A 96 -47.57 17.41 -26.25
N CYS A 97 -48.23 17.87 -25.19
CA CYS A 97 -48.88 19.18 -25.16
C CYS A 97 -47.92 20.38 -25.28
N ASN A 98 -46.66 20.25 -24.87
CA ASN A 98 -45.68 21.35 -24.93
C ASN A 98 -45.19 21.62 -26.36
N LEU A 99 -45.29 20.64 -27.27
CA LEU A 99 -44.96 20.81 -28.70
C LEU A 99 -46.16 21.27 -29.57
N ARG A 100 -47.36 21.46 -28.98
CA ARG A 100 -48.60 21.85 -29.70
C ARG A 100 -48.43 23.07 -30.60
N TRP A 101 -47.72 24.09 -30.10
CA TRP A 101 -47.47 25.36 -30.81
C TRP A 101 -46.73 25.17 -32.14
N LEU A 102 -45.90 24.13 -32.28
CA LEU A 102 -45.09 23.90 -33.49
C LEU A 102 -45.98 23.44 -34.65
N ALA A 103 -47.00 22.63 -34.38
CA ALA A 103 -47.98 22.24 -35.40
C ALA A 103 -48.79 23.47 -35.86
N GLU A 104 -49.27 24.29 -34.91
CA GLU A 104 -49.97 25.54 -35.20
C GLU A 104 -49.11 26.52 -36.03
N TYR A 105 -47.83 26.68 -35.66
CA TYR A 105 -46.88 27.53 -36.39
C TYR A 105 -46.66 27.05 -37.83
N LEU A 106 -46.53 25.74 -38.07
CA LEU A 106 -46.35 25.16 -39.40
C LEU A 106 -47.65 25.18 -40.24
N HIS A 107 -48.84 25.23 -39.62
CA HIS A 107 -50.09 25.47 -40.34
C HIS A 107 -50.27 26.94 -40.73
N LYS A 108 -49.86 27.86 -39.85
CA LYS A 108 -50.03 29.30 -40.03
C LYS A 108 -49.03 29.91 -41.02
N ASN A 109 -47.85 29.33 -41.16
CA ASN A 109 -46.80 29.80 -42.05
C ASN A 109 -46.52 28.74 -43.14
N PRO A 110 -46.81 29.01 -44.43
CA PRO A 110 -46.61 28.06 -45.53
C PRO A 110 -45.12 27.95 -45.91
N ILE A 111 -44.34 27.37 -45.01
CA ILE A 111 -42.89 27.16 -45.09
C ILE A 111 -42.64 25.78 -45.70
N GLU A 112 -41.66 25.65 -46.60
CA GLU A 112 -41.24 24.35 -47.12
C GLU A 112 -40.59 23.53 -45.99
N THR A 113 -41.21 22.40 -45.61
CA THR A 113 -40.72 21.53 -44.53
C THR A 113 -40.14 20.22 -45.04
N SER A 114 -39.13 19.69 -44.35
CA SER A 114 -38.60 18.33 -44.62
C SER A 114 -39.39 17.19 -43.95
N GLY A 115 -40.68 17.42 -43.64
CA GLY A 115 -41.62 16.38 -43.21
C GLY A 115 -41.31 15.79 -41.83
N ALA A 116 -41.11 16.65 -40.82
CA ALA A 116 -40.85 16.22 -39.44
C ALA A 116 -41.97 15.33 -38.87
N ARG A 117 -41.59 14.32 -38.09
CA ARG A 117 -42.49 13.29 -37.56
C ARG A 117 -42.30 13.13 -36.05
N CYS A 118 -43.38 12.78 -35.37
CA CYS A 118 -43.35 12.41 -33.97
C CYS A 118 -42.67 11.04 -33.80
N ASP A 119 -41.78 10.92 -32.82
CA ASP A 119 -41.29 9.61 -32.35
C ASP A 119 -42.08 9.11 -31.15
N SER A 120 -42.49 10.00 -30.25
CA SER A 120 -43.31 9.67 -29.08
C SER A 120 -44.40 10.73 -28.84
N PRO A 121 -45.39 10.50 -27.96
CA PRO A 121 -45.77 9.21 -27.36
C PRO A 121 -46.30 8.21 -28.41
N LYS A 122 -46.37 6.90 -28.07
CA LYS A 122 -46.77 5.81 -28.99
C LYS A 122 -48.03 6.12 -29.82
N ARG A 123 -49.00 6.83 -29.23
CA ARG A 123 -50.26 7.28 -29.87
C ARG A 123 -50.08 8.23 -31.07
N MET A 124 -48.92 8.88 -31.22
CA MET A 124 -48.60 9.85 -32.27
C MET A 124 -47.43 9.42 -33.17
N GLN A 125 -46.72 8.35 -32.81
CA GLN A 125 -45.48 7.91 -33.46
C GLN A 125 -45.61 7.77 -35.00
N ARG A 126 -44.56 8.16 -35.74
CA ARG A 126 -44.43 8.23 -37.21
C ARG A 126 -45.36 9.20 -37.94
N ARG A 127 -46.35 9.84 -37.28
CA ARG A 127 -47.22 10.85 -37.91
C ARG A 127 -46.44 12.15 -38.16
N ARG A 128 -46.73 12.85 -39.27
CA ARG A 128 -46.11 14.14 -39.57
C ARG A 128 -46.70 15.25 -38.70
N ILE A 129 -45.85 16.15 -38.18
CA ILE A 129 -46.28 17.25 -37.30
C ILE A 129 -47.21 18.21 -38.06
N GLU A 130 -46.86 18.56 -39.29
CA GLU A 130 -47.67 19.39 -40.21
C GLU A 130 -49.05 18.80 -40.57
N ALA A 131 -49.29 17.51 -40.32
CA ALA A 131 -50.57 16.83 -40.63
C ALA A 131 -51.47 16.64 -39.41
N LEU A 132 -51.03 17.07 -38.21
CA LEU A 132 -51.72 16.85 -36.95
C LEU A 132 -52.38 18.14 -36.46
N LYS A 133 -53.70 18.09 -36.25
CA LYS A 133 -54.40 19.17 -35.52
C LYS A 133 -53.86 19.30 -34.09
N ASP A 134 -53.75 20.54 -33.65
CA ASP A 134 -53.27 20.97 -32.34
C ASP A 134 -53.97 20.27 -31.16
N GLU A 135 -55.29 20.02 -31.26
CA GLU A 135 -56.09 19.26 -30.29
C GLU A 135 -55.54 17.85 -29.95
N LYS A 136 -54.72 17.26 -30.83
CA LYS A 136 -54.14 15.92 -30.64
C LYS A 136 -52.88 15.93 -29.76
N PHE A 137 -52.31 17.10 -29.48
CA PHE A 137 -51.15 17.30 -28.61
C PHE A 137 -51.63 17.45 -27.15
N LYS A 138 -51.76 16.31 -26.46
CA LYS A 138 -52.21 16.22 -25.06
C LYS A 138 -51.15 15.55 -24.19
N CYS A 139 -50.94 16.05 -22.98
CA CYS A 139 -50.17 15.37 -21.94
C CYS A 139 -51.09 14.55 -21.04
N LYS A 140 -50.64 13.39 -20.57
CA LYS A 140 -51.25 12.63 -19.47
C LYS A 140 -50.24 12.44 -18.34
N GLY A 141 -50.61 12.85 -17.12
CA GLY A 141 -49.75 12.72 -15.93
C GLY A 141 -48.39 13.39 -16.14
N VAL A 142 -47.32 12.65 -15.86
CA VAL A 142 -45.92 13.12 -15.93
C VAL A 142 -45.44 13.59 -17.32
N GLU A 143 -46.18 13.31 -18.40
CA GLU A 143 -45.84 13.80 -19.75
C GLU A 143 -45.74 15.34 -19.83
N GLU A 144 -46.49 16.08 -18.99
CA GLU A 144 -46.46 17.56 -19.01
C GLU A 144 -45.11 18.12 -18.56
N PHE A 145 -44.52 17.55 -17.50
CA PHE A 145 -43.31 18.10 -16.89
C PHE A 145 -42.04 17.73 -17.68
N ARG A 146 -42.05 16.60 -18.38
CA ARG A 146 -40.89 16.03 -19.09
C ARG A 146 -40.25 16.98 -20.11
N THR A 147 -41.05 17.73 -20.86
CA THR A 147 -40.57 18.61 -21.95
C THR A 147 -40.84 20.11 -21.69
N LYS A 148 -41.42 20.45 -20.54
CA LYS A 148 -41.84 21.82 -20.18
C LYS A 148 -40.71 22.85 -20.25
N LEU A 149 -39.49 22.41 -19.90
CA LEU A 149 -38.26 23.23 -19.86
C LEU A 149 -37.30 22.94 -21.04
N ALA A 150 -37.79 22.33 -22.13
CA ALA A 150 -36.96 22.03 -23.31
C ALA A 150 -36.27 23.27 -23.91
N GLY A 151 -36.87 24.47 -23.75
CA GLY A 151 -36.28 25.75 -24.17
C GLY A 151 -35.12 26.25 -23.32
N GLU A 152 -34.85 25.64 -22.17
CA GLU A 152 -33.69 25.86 -21.31
C GLU A 152 -32.65 24.73 -21.43
N CYS A 153 -32.91 23.76 -22.33
CA CYS A 153 -32.16 22.51 -22.49
C CYS A 153 -32.31 21.52 -21.33
N VAL A 154 -33.46 21.54 -20.66
CA VAL A 154 -33.83 20.55 -19.64
C VAL A 154 -34.98 19.69 -20.18
N ILE A 155 -34.69 18.43 -20.45
CA ILE A 155 -35.68 17.39 -20.76
C ILE A 155 -35.51 16.31 -19.71
N ASP A 156 -36.55 16.07 -18.92
CA ASP A 156 -36.45 15.28 -17.70
C ASP A 156 -36.54 13.77 -17.96
N THR A 157 -36.11 13.01 -16.96
CA THR A 157 -36.12 11.54 -16.94
C THR A 157 -37.55 10.97 -16.89
N VAL A 158 -37.67 9.69 -17.25
CA VAL A 158 -38.93 8.94 -17.12
C VAL A 158 -39.02 8.41 -15.68
N CYS A 159 -40.24 8.16 -15.18
CA CYS A 159 -40.44 7.57 -13.85
C CYS A 159 -39.55 6.33 -13.63
N PRO A 160 -38.81 6.22 -12.50
CA PRO A 160 -37.90 5.11 -12.25
C PRO A 160 -38.59 3.74 -12.30
N GLN A 161 -37.85 2.72 -12.74
CA GLN A 161 -38.40 1.35 -12.82
C GLN A 161 -38.81 0.83 -11.44
N GLY A 162 -40.06 0.35 -11.33
CA GLY A 162 -40.63 -0.16 -10.08
C GLY A 162 -41.29 0.90 -9.19
N CYS A 163 -41.13 2.18 -9.47
CA CYS A 163 -41.78 3.28 -8.74
C CYS A 163 -43.09 3.73 -9.40
N SER A 164 -43.93 4.42 -8.63
CA SER A 164 -45.13 5.11 -9.10
C SER A 164 -44.89 6.63 -9.06
N CYS A 165 -45.23 7.34 -10.15
CA CYS A 165 -45.06 8.79 -10.23
C CYS A 165 -46.42 9.47 -10.49
N GLU A 166 -46.85 10.30 -9.55
CA GLU A 166 -48.11 11.07 -9.62
C GLU A 166 -47.81 12.56 -9.47
N GLY A 167 -47.98 13.32 -10.57
CA GLY A 167 -47.59 14.73 -10.61
C GLY A 167 -46.09 14.91 -10.34
N THR A 168 -45.75 15.58 -9.24
CA THR A 168 -44.37 15.79 -8.76
C THR A 168 -43.99 14.90 -7.56
N LYS A 169 -44.84 13.93 -7.20
CA LYS A 169 -44.60 12.95 -6.14
C LYS A 169 -44.14 11.63 -6.74
N ILE A 170 -43.11 11.03 -6.13
CA ILE A 170 -42.56 9.73 -6.54
C ILE A 170 -42.56 8.78 -5.35
N ASP A 171 -43.24 7.66 -5.55
CA ASP A 171 -43.39 6.59 -4.56
C ASP A 171 -42.64 5.34 -5.01
N CYS A 172 -41.54 5.07 -4.31
CA CYS A 172 -40.67 3.91 -4.46
C CYS A 172 -40.72 3.02 -3.21
N SER A 173 -41.80 3.09 -2.42
CA SER A 173 -41.93 2.32 -1.17
C SER A 173 -42.21 0.83 -1.37
N ALA A 174 -41.78 0.01 -0.41
CA ALA A 174 -41.98 -1.45 -0.38
C ALA A 174 -41.46 -2.19 -1.63
N ARG A 175 -40.28 -1.80 -2.15
CA ARG A 175 -39.68 -2.34 -3.39
C ARG A 175 -38.39 -3.15 -3.16
N SER A 176 -37.99 -3.40 -1.92
CA SER A 176 -36.73 -4.08 -1.55
C SER A 176 -35.48 -3.42 -2.16
N LEU A 177 -35.50 -2.11 -2.34
CA LEU A 177 -34.39 -1.34 -2.91
C LEU A 177 -33.20 -1.32 -1.95
N LYS A 178 -32.01 -1.67 -2.46
CA LYS A 178 -30.74 -1.60 -1.70
C LYS A 178 -30.01 -0.26 -1.85
N GLU A 179 -30.31 0.48 -2.91
CA GLU A 179 -29.79 1.81 -3.21
C GLU A 179 -30.91 2.71 -3.74
N ILE A 180 -30.69 4.03 -3.69
CA ILE A 180 -31.65 5.03 -4.21
C ILE A 180 -31.55 5.07 -5.75
N PRO A 181 -32.68 5.07 -6.50
CA PRO A 181 -32.65 5.18 -7.97
C PRO A 181 -31.91 6.44 -8.44
N LYS A 182 -31.10 6.32 -9.50
CA LYS A 182 -30.26 7.42 -10.02
C LYS A 182 -30.96 8.30 -11.06
N ASP A 183 -32.09 7.82 -11.57
CA ASP A 183 -32.93 8.32 -12.64
C ASP A 183 -34.20 9.01 -12.11
N ILE A 184 -34.11 9.67 -10.95
CA ILE A 184 -35.20 10.43 -10.35
C ILE A 184 -35.38 11.78 -11.09
N PRO A 185 -36.59 12.12 -11.56
CA PRO A 185 -36.90 13.39 -12.19
C PRO A 185 -36.60 14.64 -11.36
N MET A 186 -36.07 15.69 -12.00
CA MET A 186 -35.70 16.97 -11.39
C MET A 186 -36.90 17.78 -10.88
N TYR A 187 -38.10 17.52 -11.41
CA TYR A 187 -39.35 18.13 -10.90
C TYR A 187 -39.87 17.52 -9.60
N THR A 188 -39.23 16.48 -9.04
CA THR A 188 -39.68 15.79 -7.83
C THR A 188 -39.73 16.72 -6.62
N THR A 189 -40.88 16.77 -5.94
CA THR A 189 -41.12 17.53 -4.70
C THR A 189 -41.25 16.62 -3.48
N GLU A 190 -41.76 15.40 -3.67
CA GLU A 190 -41.87 14.38 -2.61
C GLU A 190 -41.28 13.07 -3.12
N LEU A 191 -40.36 12.48 -2.34
CA LEU A 191 -39.73 11.19 -2.63
C LEU A 191 -39.94 10.24 -1.45
N LEU A 192 -40.70 9.17 -1.69
CA LEU A 192 -40.99 8.12 -0.71
C LEU A 192 -40.16 6.87 -1.01
N LEU A 193 -39.28 6.50 -0.08
CA LEU A 193 -38.36 5.36 -0.16
C LEU A 193 -38.48 4.46 1.08
N ASN A 194 -39.58 4.58 1.82
CA ASN A 194 -39.85 3.79 3.01
C ASN A 194 -40.03 2.29 2.71
N ASP A 195 -39.80 1.45 3.73
CA ASP A 195 -39.97 -0.01 3.65
C ASP A 195 -39.05 -0.65 2.58
N ASN A 196 -37.76 -0.34 2.65
CA ASN A 196 -36.73 -0.81 1.70
C ASN A 196 -35.48 -1.32 2.46
N GLU A 197 -34.42 -1.68 1.73
CA GLU A 197 -33.17 -2.25 2.26
C GLU A 197 -31.97 -1.31 2.13
N ILE A 198 -32.19 0.01 2.05
CA ILE A 198 -31.14 0.99 1.79
C ILE A 198 -30.17 1.06 2.98
N GLY A 199 -28.89 0.73 2.75
CA GLY A 199 -27.89 0.57 3.80
C GLY A 199 -27.07 1.82 4.16
N ARG A 200 -26.84 2.72 3.18
CA ARG A 200 -26.11 3.99 3.33
C ARG A 200 -26.60 5.02 2.32
N ILE A 201 -26.47 6.29 2.66
CA ILE A 201 -26.74 7.42 1.75
C ILE A 201 -25.41 7.99 1.27
N LYS A 202 -25.19 7.98 -0.05
CA LYS A 202 -23.90 8.31 -0.70
C LYS A 202 -23.84 9.76 -1.17
N SER A 203 -22.64 10.32 -1.25
CA SER A 203 -22.38 11.65 -1.84
C SER A 203 -22.10 11.57 -3.35
N ASP A 204 -23.02 10.97 -4.11
CA ASP A 204 -22.94 10.87 -5.58
C ASP A 204 -23.59 12.05 -6.33
N GLY A 205 -23.98 13.10 -5.61
CA GLY A 205 -24.65 14.28 -6.15
C GLY A 205 -26.06 14.01 -6.71
N LEU A 206 -26.70 12.88 -6.35
CA LEU A 206 -28.10 12.62 -6.69
C LEU A 206 -29.03 13.71 -6.16
N PHE A 207 -28.94 14.02 -4.87
CA PHE A 207 -29.79 14.99 -4.20
C PHE A 207 -29.60 16.41 -4.74
N GLY A 208 -28.37 16.80 -5.10
CA GLY A 208 -28.10 18.07 -5.78
C GLY A 208 -28.76 18.23 -7.16
N ARG A 209 -29.20 17.12 -7.79
CA ARG A 209 -30.00 17.14 -9.03
C ARG A 209 -31.51 17.27 -8.78
N LEU A 210 -31.95 17.30 -7.52
CA LEU A 210 -33.37 17.40 -7.11
C LEU A 210 -33.66 18.74 -6.39
N PRO A 211 -33.48 19.90 -7.06
CA PRO A 211 -33.57 21.23 -6.43
C PRO A 211 -34.99 21.59 -5.93
N ASN A 212 -36.01 20.82 -6.32
CA ASN A 212 -37.41 21.02 -5.94
C ASN A 212 -37.86 20.14 -4.77
N LEU A 213 -37.01 19.23 -4.28
CA LEU A 213 -37.38 18.24 -3.26
C LEU A 213 -37.67 18.94 -1.92
N GLN A 214 -38.86 18.67 -1.37
CA GLN A 214 -39.37 19.23 -0.11
C GLN A 214 -39.52 18.15 0.97
N LYS A 215 -39.88 16.92 0.59
CA LYS A 215 -40.04 15.79 1.51
C LYS A 215 -39.23 14.58 1.05
N LEU A 216 -38.47 14.00 1.97
CA LEU A 216 -37.75 12.74 1.78
C LEU A 216 -38.09 11.77 2.91
N ASP A 217 -38.73 10.65 2.57
CA ASP A 217 -39.10 9.61 3.52
C ASP A 217 -38.27 8.35 3.31
N LEU A 218 -37.43 8.03 4.30
CA LEU A 218 -36.51 6.88 4.33
C LEU A 218 -36.77 5.99 5.56
N ARG A 219 -37.97 6.05 6.16
CA ARG A 219 -38.29 5.23 7.33
C ARG A 219 -38.23 3.72 7.03
N ARG A 220 -38.00 2.89 8.05
CA ARG A 220 -37.93 1.42 7.93
C ARG A 220 -37.01 0.97 6.80
N ASN A 221 -35.74 1.35 6.95
CA ASN A 221 -34.64 0.98 6.07
C ASN A 221 -33.47 0.42 6.91
N LYS A 222 -32.32 0.17 6.26
CA LYS A 222 -31.12 -0.36 6.89
C LYS A 222 -30.02 0.70 7.03
N VAL A 223 -30.38 2.00 7.03
CA VAL A 223 -29.40 3.10 6.95
C VAL A 223 -28.53 3.10 8.21
N THR A 224 -27.23 2.89 8.01
CA THR A 224 -26.19 2.88 9.07
C THR A 224 -25.45 4.20 9.16
N GLY A 225 -25.32 4.92 8.04
CA GLY A 225 -24.61 6.19 7.94
C GLY A 225 -24.91 6.93 6.64
N ILE A 226 -24.52 8.21 6.62
CA ILE A 226 -24.74 9.18 5.54
C ILE A 226 -23.39 9.84 5.29
N GLU A 227 -22.93 9.85 4.04
CA GLU A 227 -21.63 10.42 3.65
C GLU A 227 -21.63 11.96 3.76
N GLU A 228 -20.45 12.54 3.96
CA GLU A 228 -20.28 14.00 3.95
C GLU A 228 -20.83 14.59 2.65
N ASN A 229 -21.57 15.71 2.75
CA ASN A 229 -22.16 16.43 1.62
C ASN A 229 -23.22 15.64 0.81
N ALA A 230 -23.72 14.49 1.28
CA ALA A 230 -24.73 13.70 0.56
C ALA A 230 -26.01 14.48 0.18
N PHE A 231 -26.39 15.48 0.99
CA PHE A 231 -27.56 16.35 0.74
C PHE A 231 -27.22 17.69 0.06
N GLU A 232 -25.98 17.90 -0.37
CA GLU A 232 -25.56 19.15 -1.01
C GLU A 232 -26.43 19.48 -2.23
N GLY A 233 -26.95 20.71 -2.28
CA GLY A 233 -27.88 21.20 -3.30
C GLY A 233 -29.38 21.03 -2.98
N THR A 234 -29.78 20.21 -2.00
CA THR A 234 -31.21 20.08 -1.57
C THR A 234 -31.71 21.23 -0.69
N SER A 235 -31.43 22.46 -1.12
CA SER A 235 -31.78 23.70 -0.42
C SER A 235 -33.28 23.90 -0.16
N ARG A 236 -34.18 23.11 -0.76
CA ARG A 236 -35.64 23.19 -0.54
C ARG A 236 -36.22 22.10 0.36
N LEU A 237 -35.40 21.20 0.90
CA LEU A 237 -35.89 20.11 1.74
C LEU A 237 -36.42 20.68 3.08
N ILE A 238 -37.68 20.37 3.40
CA ILE A 238 -38.41 20.82 4.59
C ILE A 238 -38.53 19.69 5.60
N GLU A 239 -38.73 18.45 5.14
CA GLU A 239 -39.00 17.28 5.98
C GLU A 239 -38.12 16.08 5.57
N LEU A 240 -37.36 15.56 6.53
CA LEU A 240 -36.48 14.40 6.39
C LEU A 240 -36.82 13.35 7.46
N ILE A 241 -37.26 12.18 7.02
CA ILE A 241 -37.69 11.09 7.89
C ILE A 241 -36.71 9.92 7.76
N LEU A 242 -35.93 9.69 8.82
CA LEU A 242 -34.93 8.62 8.94
C LEU A 242 -35.28 7.65 10.09
N SER A 243 -36.57 7.54 10.40
CA SER A 243 -37.06 6.76 11.54
C SER A 243 -36.96 5.25 11.31
N GLU A 244 -36.87 4.45 12.37
CA GLU A 244 -36.84 2.98 12.28
C GLU A 244 -35.66 2.48 11.40
N ASN A 245 -34.45 2.97 11.68
CA ASN A 245 -33.22 2.68 10.90
C ASN A 245 -32.11 2.08 11.82
N LYS A 246 -30.83 2.18 11.41
CA LYS A 246 -29.67 1.60 12.12
C LYS A 246 -28.53 2.60 12.30
N ILE A 247 -28.83 3.90 12.33
CA ILE A 247 -27.84 4.97 12.55
C ILE A 247 -27.34 4.88 13.99
N ARG A 248 -26.01 4.80 14.19
CA ARG A 248 -25.37 4.64 15.51
C ARG A 248 -24.81 5.93 16.11
N GLU A 249 -24.50 6.89 15.25
CA GLU A 249 -23.85 8.14 15.61
C GLU A 249 -24.26 9.24 14.64
N VAL A 250 -24.15 10.50 15.08
CA VAL A 250 -24.46 11.68 14.28
C VAL A 250 -23.24 12.59 14.24
N HIS A 251 -22.79 12.94 13.03
CA HIS A 251 -21.58 13.73 12.77
C HIS A 251 -21.89 15.17 12.28
N ASN A 252 -20.94 16.08 12.47
CA ASN A 252 -21.04 17.52 12.13
C ASN A 252 -21.36 17.84 10.67
N LYS A 253 -21.04 16.96 9.72
CA LYS A 253 -21.32 17.12 8.28
C LYS A 253 -22.46 16.25 7.75
N MET A 254 -23.07 15.42 8.59
CA MET A 254 -24.09 14.44 8.17
C MET A 254 -25.32 15.08 7.50
N PHE A 255 -25.66 16.30 7.92
CA PHE A 255 -26.80 17.08 7.42
C PHE A 255 -26.38 18.39 6.73
N LEU A 256 -25.15 18.46 6.21
CA LEU A 256 -24.65 19.65 5.52
C LEU A 256 -25.53 19.98 4.30
N GLY A 257 -25.87 21.26 4.12
CA GLY A 257 -26.69 21.77 3.01
C GLY A 257 -28.20 21.87 3.31
N LEU A 258 -28.69 21.28 4.40
CA LEU A 258 -30.11 21.23 4.76
C LEU A 258 -30.61 22.47 5.53
N THR A 259 -30.29 23.68 5.04
CA THR A 259 -30.53 24.95 5.77
C THR A 259 -32.00 25.31 5.99
N ASN A 260 -32.91 24.83 5.13
CA ASN A 260 -34.35 25.08 5.20
C ASN A 260 -35.15 23.93 5.84
N LEU A 261 -34.46 22.90 6.36
CA LEU A 261 -35.10 21.75 6.99
C LEU A 261 -35.81 22.17 8.27
N LYS A 262 -37.10 21.87 8.37
CA LYS A 262 -37.94 22.17 9.54
C LYS A 262 -38.19 20.96 10.42
N VAL A 263 -38.26 19.77 9.83
CA VAL A 263 -38.59 18.51 10.49
C VAL A 263 -37.52 17.47 10.20
N LEU A 264 -36.86 16.98 11.25
CA LEU A 264 -35.93 15.86 11.22
C LEU A 264 -36.41 14.77 12.20
N SER A 265 -36.67 13.56 11.70
CA SER A 265 -37.07 12.42 12.54
C SER A 265 -36.04 11.30 12.51
N LEU A 266 -35.29 11.15 13.59
CA LEU A 266 -34.31 10.10 13.87
C LEU A 266 -34.83 9.09 14.92
N TYR A 267 -36.16 9.06 15.11
CA TYR A 267 -36.87 8.12 15.97
C TYR A 267 -36.47 6.65 15.73
N ASP A 268 -36.35 5.85 16.78
CA ASP A 268 -36.07 4.40 16.72
C ASP A 268 -34.85 4.06 15.84
N ASN A 269 -33.70 4.51 16.31
CA ASN A 269 -32.39 4.23 15.71
C ASN A 269 -31.46 3.66 16.80
N GLN A 270 -30.17 3.54 16.50
CA GLN A 270 -29.16 3.01 17.42
C GLN A 270 -28.23 4.12 17.95
N ILE A 271 -28.69 5.38 17.95
CA ILE A 271 -27.83 6.55 18.24
C ILE A 271 -27.39 6.51 19.71
N THR A 272 -26.08 6.32 19.92
CA THR A 272 -25.46 6.34 21.24
C THR A 272 -24.94 7.73 21.62
N CYS A 273 -24.61 8.59 20.67
CA CYS A 273 -24.09 9.93 20.93
C CYS A 273 -24.20 10.86 19.71
N VAL A 274 -23.89 12.15 19.91
CA VAL A 274 -23.98 13.21 18.91
C VAL A 274 -22.69 14.04 18.94
N MET A 275 -22.10 14.32 17.78
CA MET A 275 -20.94 15.20 17.63
C MET A 275 -21.35 16.68 17.77
N PRO A 276 -20.57 17.53 18.45
CA PRO A 276 -20.82 18.98 18.48
C PRO A 276 -20.95 19.56 17.05
N GLY A 277 -21.95 20.42 16.84
CA GLY A 277 -22.20 21.05 15.54
C GLY A 277 -23.02 20.22 14.53
N SER A 278 -23.39 18.97 14.84
CA SER A 278 -24.24 18.09 14.00
C SER A 278 -25.52 18.71 13.45
N PHE A 279 -26.06 19.72 14.14
CA PHE A 279 -27.32 20.36 13.79
C PHE A 279 -27.18 21.88 13.55
N ASP A 280 -25.96 22.43 13.54
CA ASP A 280 -25.76 23.89 13.47
C ASP A 280 -26.14 24.48 12.11
N PHE A 281 -26.00 23.69 11.03
CA PHE A 281 -26.45 24.05 9.69
C PHE A 281 -27.97 23.96 9.51
N LEU A 282 -28.70 23.34 10.44
CA LEU A 282 -30.16 23.20 10.43
C LEU A 282 -30.82 24.44 11.05
N ILE A 283 -30.54 25.61 10.45
CA ILE A 283 -30.94 26.93 10.97
C ILE A 283 -32.47 27.03 11.12
N SER A 284 -33.22 26.40 10.22
CA SER A 284 -34.69 26.42 10.17
C SER A 284 -35.38 25.29 10.94
N LEU A 285 -34.66 24.51 11.76
CA LEU A 285 -35.21 23.32 12.43
C LEU A 285 -36.18 23.71 13.55
N HIS A 286 -37.41 23.18 13.49
CA HIS A 286 -38.45 23.37 14.52
C HIS A 286 -38.77 22.05 15.23
N THR A 287 -38.71 20.93 14.50
CA THR A 287 -39.08 19.60 14.99
C THR A 287 -37.90 18.65 14.87
N LEU A 288 -37.46 18.09 16.01
CA LEU A 288 -36.38 17.11 16.08
C LEU A 288 -36.82 15.93 16.96
N ASN A 289 -37.14 14.79 16.34
CA ASN A 289 -37.49 13.58 17.08
C ASN A 289 -36.27 12.67 17.21
N LEU A 290 -35.81 12.47 18.45
CA LEU A 290 -34.68 11.61 18.83
C LEU A 290 -35.10 10.50 19.82
N LEU A 291 -36.40 10.32 20.04
CA LEU A 291 -36.90 9.30 20.97
C LEU A 291 -36.56 7.88 20.51
N SER A 292 -36.53 6.93 21.45
CA SER A 292 -36.12 5.54 21.20
C SER A 292 -34.70 5.42 20.62
N ASN A 293 -33.71 6.03 21.27
CA ASN A 293 -32.29 5.90 20.93
C ASN A 293 -31.45 5.63 22.20
N PRO A 294 -30.46 4.71 22.15
CA PRO A 294 -29.70 4.26 23.32
C PRO A 294 -28.55 5.21 23.71
N PHE A 295 -28.85 6.46 24.07
CA PHE A 295 -27.83 7.47 24.37
C PHE A 295 -26.91 7.12 25.55
N ASN A 296 -25.60 7.27 25.35
CA ASN A 296 -24.57 7.19 26.37
C ASN A 296 -24.23 8.58 26.91
N CYS A 297 -24.78 8.92 28.06
CA CYS A 297 -24.64 10.22 28.73
C CYS A 297 -23.38 10.30 29.58
N ASN A 298 -22.22 10.06 28.96
CA ASN A 298 -20.91 10.34 29.53
C ASN A 298 -20.47 11.78 29.24
N CYS A 299 -19.26 12.15 29.65
CA CYS A 299 -18.72 13.51 29.50
C CYS A 299 -18.75 14.05 28.06
N HIS A 300 -18.67 13.20 27.03
CA HIS A 300 -18.69 13.62 25.63
C HIS A 300 -20.06 14.11 25.14
N LEU A 301 -21.15 13.78 25.84
CA LEU A 301 -22.51 14.22 25.49
C LEU A 301 -22.97 15.47 26.27
N ALA A 302 -22.15 16.00 27.19
CA ALA A 302 -22.53 17.10 28.09
C ALA A 302 -23.06 18.34 27.35
N TRP A 303 -22.37 18.74 26.27
CA TRP A 303 -22.73 19.87 25.41
C TRP A 303 -24.14 19.76 24.81
N PHE A 304 -24.63 18.54 24.60
CA PHE A 304 -25.89 18.29 23.91
C PHE A 304 -27.08 18.63 24.82
N SER A 305 -26.93 18.47 26.13
CA SER A 305 -27.91 18.94 27.13
C SER A 305 -28.11 20.46 27.05
N ASP A 306 -27.01 21.22 26.98
CA ASP A 306 -27.03 22.69 26.85
C ASP A 306 -27.63 23.14 25.51
N TRP A 307 -27.31 22.43 24.43
CA TRP A 307 -27.83 22.71 23.09
C TRP A 307 -29.35 22.49 23.01
N LEU A 308 -29.86 21.38 23.57
CA LEU A 308 -31.30 21.08 23.63
C LEU A 308 -32.06 22.16 24.42
N ARG A 309 -31.53 22.58 25.58
CA ARG A 309 -32.12 23.66 26.40
C ARG A 309 -32.23 25.00 25.66
N LYS A 310 -31.27 25.30 24.77
CA LYS A 310 -31.21 26.59 24.06
C LYS A 310 -32.11 26.67 22.81
N LYS A 311 -32.52 25.54 22.25
CA LYS A 311 -33.15 25.47 20.90
C LYS A 311 -34.67 25.35 20.86
N ASP A 312 -35.32 25.06 22.00
CA ASP A 312 -36.80 24.97 22.15
C ASP A 312 -37.50 24.17 21.03
N LEU A 313 -37.08 22.90 20.88
CA LEU A 313 -37.51 22.03 19.78
C LEU A 313 -38.75 21.20 20.15
N SER A 314 -39.70 21.11 19.22
CA SER A 314 -40.85 20.22 19.35
C SER A 314 -40.46 18.79 18.94
N GLY A 315 -40.51 17.81 19.85
CA GLY A 315 -40.11 16.43 19.51
C GLY A 315 -39.99 15.44 20.66
N GLY A 316 -40.08 15.90 21.90
CA GLY A 316 -39.89 15.08 23.10
C GLY A 316 -38.42 14.93 23.49
N SER A 317 -38.17 14.80 24.79
CA SER A 317 -36.80 14.79 25.34
C SER A 317 -36.18 13.40 25.21
N PRO A 318 -35.03 13.23 24.51
CA PRO A 318 -34.30 11.97 24.51
C PRO A 318 -33.82 11.62 25.93
N ARG A 319 -33.72 10.32 26.22
CA ARG A 319 -33.31 9.78 27.53
C ARG A 319 -31.99 9.03 27.44
N CYS A 320 -31.24 9.03 28.53
CA CYS A 320 -29.99 8.28 28.66
C CYS A 320 -30.25 6.78 28.86
N GLN A 321 -29.53 5.93 28.14
CA GLN A 321 -29.51 4.48 28.35
C GLN A 321 -28.34 4.05 29.25
N SER A 322 -27.25 4.79 29.23
CA SER A 322 -26.04 4.59 30.04
C SER A 322 -25.40 5.95 30.39
N PRO A 323 -24.47 6.01 31.37
CA PRO A 323 -24.14 4.99 32.37
C PRO A 323 -25.30 4.76 33.37
N PRO A 324 -25.30 3.66 34.16
CA PRO A 324 -26.42 3.28 35.03
C PRO A 324 -26.90 4.35 36.02
N ARG A 325 -26.03 5.30 36.40
CA ARG A 325 -26.34 6.41 37.32
C ARG A 325 -27.37 7.40 36.77
N VAL A 326 -27.40 7.60 35.46
CA VAL A 326 -28.28 8.57 34.77
C VAL A 326 -29.27 7.89 33.82
N LYS A 327 -29.39 6.56 33.90
CA LYS A 327 -30.27 5.78 33.02
C LYS A 327 -31.75 6.20 33.19
N GLU A 328 -32.48 6.23 32.07
CA GLU A 328 -33.83 6.76 31.88
C GLU A 328 -34.01 8.28 32.14
N VAL A 329 -32.98 9.01 32.58
CA VAL A 329 -33.09 10.46 32.81
C VAL A 329 -33.12 11.20 31.45
N PRO A 330 -34.01 12.19 31.24
CA PRO A 330 -33.98 13.02 30.05
C PRO A 330 -32.68 13.84 29.95
N ILE A 331 -32.05 13.85 28.78
CA ILE A 331 -30.77 14.54 28.54
C ILE A 331 -30.91 16.05 28.80
N PHE A 332 -32.09 16.61 28.53
CA PHE A 332 -32.44 18.01 28.79
C PHE A 332 -32.38 18.39 30.28
N ASP A 333 -32.72 17.47 31.18
CA ASP A 333 -32.81 17.72 32.63
C ASP A 333 -31.44 17.60 33.33
N LEU A 334 -30.47 16.93 32.69
CA LEU A 334 -29.14 16.73 33.27
C LEU A 334 -28.28 18.00 33.19
N PRO A 335 -27.72 18.49 34.31
CA PRO A 335 -26.74 19.56 34.30
C PRO A 335 -25.37 19.06 33.81
N HIS A 336 -24.58 19.96 33.22
CA HIS A 336 -23.31 19.65 32.56
C HIS A 336 -22.33 18.81 33.41
N HIS A 337 -22.34 18.97 34.74
CA HIS A 337 -21.43 18.28 35.65
C HIS A 337 -21.81 16.83 35.98
N GLU A 338 -23.01 16.35 35.62
CA GLU A 338 -23.39 14.93 35.81
C GLU A 338 -22.86 14.01 34.71
N PHE A 339 -22.51 14.58 33.56
CA PHE A 339 -21.86 13.91 32.45
C PHE A 339 -20.37 13.68 32.79
N LYS A 340 -20.04 12.46 33.25
CA LYS A 340 -18.69 12.09 33.70
C LYS A 340 -18.17 10.91 32.88
N CYS A 341 -16.87 10.89 32.61
CA CYS A 341 -16.16 9.73 32.07
C CYS A 341 -15.27 9.13 33.17
N LEU A 342 -15.30 7.81 33.34
CA LEU A 342 -14.71 7.07 34.46
C LEU A 342 -13.55 6.14 34.04
N GLY A 343 -13.17 6.10 32.76
CA GLY A 343 -12.02 5.33 32.27
C GLY A 343 -11.57 5.74 30.87
N GLU A 344 -10.38 5.27 30.46
CA GLU A 344 -9.77 5.60 29.15
C GLU A 344 -10.48 4.92 27.95
N ASN A 345 -11.32 3.90 28.21
CA ASN A 345 -12.08 3.18 27.19
C ASN A 345 -13.51 3.73 26.95
N GLU A 346 -13.84 4.92 27.46
CA GLU A 346 -15.16 5.52 27.23
C GLU A 346 -15.27 6.21 25.86
N VAL A 347 -15.66 5.44 24.85
CA VAL A 347 -15.81 5.90 23.47
C VAL A 347 -16.99 6.88 23.32
N GLY A 348 -16.73 8.05 22.72
CA GLY A 348 -17.74 8.98 22.20
C GLY A 348 -17.87 8.90 20.67
N CYS A 349 -18.81 9.64 20.07
CA CYS A 349 -19.10 9.64 18.61
C CYS A 349 -18.10 10.46 17.78
N LEU A 350 -16.84 10.41 18.22
CA LEU A 350 -15.76 11.33 17.88
C LEU A 350 -14.51 10.46 17.77
N GLY A 351 -14.18 10.05 16.54
CA GLY A 351 -12.95 9.29 16.25
C GLY A 351 -11.67 10.12 16.45
N ASP A 352 -10.60 9.78 15.74
CA ASP A 352 -9.22 10.28 15.95
C ASP A 352 -8.98 11.80 15.77
N SER A 353 -10.02 12.62 15.68
CA SER A 353 -10.00 14.08 15.53
C SER A 353 -10.66 14.84 16.69
N TYR A 354 -10.82 14.22 17.87
CA TYR A 354 -11.39 14.89 19.05
C TYR A 354 -10.38 15.59 19.95
N CYS A 355 -10.81 16.73 20.52
CA CYS A 355 -10.10 17.44 21.58
C CYS A 355 -9.54 16.48 22.65
N PRO A 356 -8.21 16.41 22.87
CA PRO A 356 -7.66 15.42 23.77
C PRO A 356 -8.20 15.59 25.21
N PRO A 357 -8.43 14.51 25.98
CA PRO A 357 -9.21 14.56 27.23
C PRO A 357 -8.57 15.38 28.36
N LYS A 358 -7.29 15.76 28.23
CA LYS A 358 -6.57 16.67 29.13
C LYS A 358 -6.46 18.10 28.60
N CYS A 359 -7.13 18.42 27.49
CA CYS A 359 -7.04 19.70 26.81
C CYS A 359 -8.41 20.39 26.73
N VAL A 360 -8.38 21.71 26.54
CA VAL A 360 -9.55 22.55 26.32
C VAL A 360 -9.50 23.08 24.90
N CYS A 361 -10.53 22.80 24.10
CA CYS A 361 -10.62 23.25 22.71
C CYS A 361 -11.76 24.25 22.53
N THR A 362 -11.44 25.41 21.96
CA THR A 362 -12.37 26.52 21.74
C THR A 362 -12.25 27.01 20.29
N GLY A 363 -13.22 26.65 19.44
CA GLY A 363 -13.09 26.82 18.00
C GLY A 363 -11.89 26.04 17.47
N THR A 364 -11.00 26.68 16.72
CA THR A 364 -9.75 26.11 16.20
C THR A 364 -8.55 26.26 17.15
N VAL A 365 -8.77 26.67 18.40
CA VAL A 365 -7.69 26.85 19.40
C VAL A 365 -7.70 25.68 20.38
N VAL A 366 -6.57 25.01 20.54
CA VAL A 366 -6.37 23.86 21.45
C VAL A 366 -5.39 24.24 22.56
N ARG A 367 -5.82 24.13 23.82
CA ARG A 367 -5.02 24.44 25.01
C ARG A 367 -4.83 23.19 25.87
N CYS A 368 -3.59 22.71 25.91
CA CYS A 368 -3.11 21.53 26.62
C CYS A 368 -2.06 21.91 27.68
N SER A 369 -2.14 23.11 28.24
CA SER A 369 -1.13 23.67 29.16
C SER A 369 -1.27 23.11 30.58
N ARG A 370 -0.16 22.89 31.29
CA ARG A 370 -0.13 22.54 32.74
C ARG A 370 -0.80 21.20 33.12
N VAL A 371 -0.82 20.22 32.22
CA VAL A 371 -1.46 18.90 32.43
C VAL A 371 -0.50 17.72 32.52
N ARG A 372 0.81 17.99 32.71
CA ARG A 372 1.89 16.99 32.87
C ARG A 372 1.93 15.97 31.72
N LEU A 373 1.78 16.48 30.49
CA LEU A 373 1.91 15.68 29.28
C LEU A 373 3.38 15.30 29.06
N LYS A 374 3.68 14.02 28.85
CA LYS A 374 5.03 13.51 28.54
C LYS A 374 5.32 13.43 27.04
N GLU A 375 4.27 13.46 26.23
CA GLU A 375 4.31 13.48 24.77
C GLU A 375 3.23 14.44 24.25
N VAL A 376 3.30 14.78 22.96
CA VAL A 376 2.21 15.48 22.27
C VAL A 376 1.01 14.53 22.17
N PRO A 377 -0.20 14.91 22.64
CA PRO A 377 -1.33 13.99 22.71
C PRO A 377 -1.86 13.61 21.31
N LYS A 378 -2.32 12.36 21.16
CA LYS A 378 -3.13 11.93 20.01
C LYS A 378 -4.48 12.67 20.00
N GLY A 379 -5.12 12.77 18.82
CA GLY A 379 -6.48 13.31 18.67
C GLY A 379 -6.59 14.79 18.29
N ILE A 380 -5.50 15.58 18.31
CA ILE A 380 -5.56 17.03 18.05
C ILE A 380 -6.28 17.32 16.71
N PRO A 381 -7.38 18.10 16.68
CA PRO A 381 -8.18 18.33 15.48
C PRO A 381 -7.39 18.92 14.31
N THR A 382 -7.63 18.43 13.08
CA THR A 382 -6.89 18.85 11.87
C THR A 382 -7.03 20.33 11.50
N GLU A 383 -8.15 20.93 11.91
CA GLU A 383 -8.50 22.33 11.72
C GLU A 383 -7.83 23.27 12.74
N THR A 384 -7.05 22.74 13.70
CA THR A 384 -6.37 23.53 14.73
C THR A 384 -5.48 24.62 14.12
N SER A 385 -5.73 25.86 14.52
CA SER A 385 -4.97 27.04 14.11
C SER A 385 -3.97 27.48 15.18
N GLU A 386 -4.27 27.29 16.46
CA GLU A 386 -3.34 27.56 17.56
C GLU A 386 -3.29 26.38 18.54
N LEU A 387 -2.09 25.91 18.86
CA LEU A 387 -1.84 24.81 19.78
C LEU A 387 -0.90 25.26 20.90
N TYR A 388 -1.38 25.15 22.13
CA TYR A 388 -0.63 25.49 23.35
C TYR A 388 -0.36 24.21 24.14
N LEU A 389 0.90 23.82 24.27
CA LEU A 389 1.42 22.66 24.99
C LEU A 389 2.41 23.09 26.10
N ASP A 390 2.33 24.36 26.53
CA ASP A 390 3.25 24.97 27.48
C ASP A 390 3.13 24.40 28.91
N VAL A 391 4.24 24.42 29.63
CA VAL A 391 4.33 23.97 31.04
C VAL A 391 3.90 22.50 31.19
N ASN A 392 4.61 21.60 30.52
CA ASN A 392 4.38 20.16 30.55
C ASN A 392 5.73 19.41 30.74
N GLU A 393 5.74 18.10 30.54
CA GLU A 393 6.89 17.20 30.72
C GLU A 393 7.35 16.58 29.39
N ILE A 394 7.06 17.22 28.25
CA ILE A 394 7.31 16.67 26.91
C ILE A 394 8.83 16.60 26.65
N GLN A 395 9.34 15.41 26.32
CA GLN A 395 10.78 15.18 26.09
C GLN A 395 11.19 15.18 24.60
N MET A 396 10.26 14.86 23.71
CA MET A 396 10.49 14.82 22.26
C MET A 396 9.22 15.14 21.46
N ILE A 397 9.39 15.52 20.20
CA ILE A 397 8.30 15.86 19.28
C ILE A 397 8.31 14.82 18.15
N HIS A 398 7.42 13.84 18.20
CA HIS A 398 7.23 12.91 17.09
C HIS A 398 6.53 13.63 15.91
N PRO A 399 7.08 13.60 14.68
CA PRO A 399 6.49 14.31 13.54
C PRO A 399 5.03 13.88 13.27
N GLU A 400 4.73 12.60 13.42
CA GLU A 400 3.38 12.03 13.28
C GLU A 400 2.31 12.69 14.14
N ARG A 401 2.66 13.17 15.35
CA ARG A 401 1.71 13.79 16.29
C ARG A 401 1.26 15.20 15.85
N ILE A 402 1.94 15.80 14.87
CA ILE A 402 1.67 17.19 14.43
C ILE A 402 1.59 17.35 12.90
N SER A 403 2.05 16.38 12.10
CA SER A 403 2.18 16.50 10.64
C SER A 403 0.83 16.68 9.91
N HIS A 404 -0.29 16.30 10.56
CA HIS A 404 -1.65 16.46 10.08
C HIS A 404 -2.20 17.89 10.27
N LEU A 405 -1.61 18.70 11.14
CA LEU A 405 -2.06 20.05 11.54
C LEU A 405 -1.73 21.14 10.51
N LYS A 406 -2.08 20.91 9.23
CA LYS A 406 -1.75 21.79 8.08
C LYS A 406 -2.36 23.20 8.15
N SER A 407 -3.24 23.45 9.11
CA SER A 407 -3.85 24.76 9.39
C SER A 407 -3.17 25.56 10.50
N LEU A 408 -2.18 24.98 11.19
CA LEU A 408 -1.56 25.56 12.37
C LEU A 408 -0.77 26.84 12.02
N THR A 409 -1.05 27.92 12.75
CA THR A 409 -0.38 29.23 12.64
C THR A 409 0.43 29.59 13.89
N ARG A 410 0.10 29.01 15.05
CA ARG A 410 0.87 29.14 16.30
C ARG A 410 1.05 27.80 17.01
N LEU A 411 2.28 27.52 17.43
CA LEU A 411 2.64 26.39 18.29
C LEU A 411 3.48 26.89 19.48
N ASP A 412 3.00 26.64 20.69
CA ASP A 412 3.74 26.91 21.94
C ASP A 412 4.06 25.59 22.65
N LEU A 413 5.36 25.32 22.81
CA LEU A 413 5.97 24.17 23.48
C LEU A 413 6.88 24.63 24.63
N SER A 414 6.74 25.88 25.10
CA SER A 414 7.62 26.44 26.13
C SER A 414 7.50 25.71 27.47
N ASN A 415 8.56 25.75 28.30
CA ASN A 415 8.57 25.13 29.63
C ASN A 415 8.25 23.62 29.57
N ASN A 416 9.00 22.89 28.74
CA ASN A 416 8.96 21.43 28.61
C ASN A 416 10.37 20.84 28.84
N GLN A 417 10.57 19.56 28.52
CA GLN A 417 11.84 18.84 28.68
C GLN A 417 12.50 18.47 27.34
N ILE A 418 12.15 19.15 26.25
CA ILE A 418 12.57 18.80 24.89
C ILE A 418 14.09 18.95 24.77
N SER A 419 14.78 17.87 24.39
CA SER A 419 16.26 17.82 24.35
C SER A 419 16.86 17.95 22.94
N ASN A 420 16.16 17.49 21.91
CA ASN A 420 16.62 17.50 20.52
C ASN A 420 15.49 17.95 19.58
N LEU A 421 15.85 18.54 18.42
CA LEU A 421 14.94 18.74 17.29
C LEU A 421 15.48 18.01 16.05
N SER A 422 14.79 16.94 15.65
CA SER A 422 15.15 16.08 14.53
C SER A 422 14.78 16.68 13.17
N ASN A 423 15.44 16.25 12.11
CA ASN A 423 15.17 16.66 10.73
C ASN A 423 13.68 16.51 10.36
N PHE A 424 13.16 17.43 9.55
CA PHE A 424 11.79 17.42 9.03
C PHE A 424 10.63 17.47 10.04
N THR A 425 10.89 17.61 11.36
CA THR A 425 9.88 17.63 12.44
C THR A 425 8.65 18.51 12.12
N PHE A 426 8.85 19.67 11.49
CA PHE A 426 7.78 20.63 11.18
C PHE A 426 7.46 20.77 9.68
N VAL A 427 7.94 19.86 8.81
CA VAL A 427 7.94 20.04 7.34
C VAL A 427 6.56 20.31 6.72
N ASN A 428 5.50 19.73 7.29
CA ASN A 428 4.13 19.91 6.81
C ASN A 428 3.43 21.19 7.33
N LEU A 429 4.00 21.87 8.33
CA LEU A 429 3.40 23.04 9.00
C LEU A 429 3.66 24.35 8.24
N THR A 430 3.45 24.34 6.92
CA THR A 430 3.81 25.44 6.00
C THR A 430 3.12 26.79 6.31
N LYS A 431 2.01 26.79 7.06
CA LYS A 431 1.30 28.00 7.52
C LYS A 431 1.77 28.53 8.88
N LEU A 432 2.65 27.82 9.57
CA LEU A 432 3.09 28.19 10.92
C LEU A 432 3.79 29.55 10.90
N SER A 433 3.34 30.46 11.76
CA SER A 433 3.82 31.84 11.83
C SER A 433 4.51 32.17 13.15
N THR A 434 4.13 31.50 14.24
CA THR A 434 4.77 31.60 15.56
C THR A 434 5.12 30.22 16.09
N LEU A 435 6.40 30.00 16.44
CA LEU A 435 6.90 28.77 17.07
C LEU A 435 7.68 29.12 18.35
N ILE A 436 7.24 28.60 19.50
CA ILE A 436 7.85 28.90 20.80
C ILE A 436 8.33 27.59 21.43
N ILE A 437 9.64 27.42 21.60
CA ILE A 437 10.29 26.25 22.24
C ILE A 437 11.27 26.74 23.33
N SER A 438 10.84 27.78 24.07
CA SER A 438 11.65 28.44 25.10
C SER A 438 11.67 27.64 26.40
N TYR A 439 12.70 27.81 27.23
CA TYR A 439 12.80 27.17 28.55
C TYR A 439 12.63 25.64 28.48
N ASN A 440 13.37 25.00 27.57
CA ASN A 440 13.41 23.56 27.38
C ASN A 440 14.80 23.01 27.77
N LYS A 441 15.18 21.83 27.26
CA LYS A 441 16.52 21.22 27.45
C LYS A 441 17.28 21.07 26.13
N LEU A 442 16.94 21.89 25.14
CA LEU A 442 17.35 21.69 23.75
C LEU A 442 18.87 21.84 23.62
N GLN A 443 19.55 20.74 23.30
CA GLN A 443 21.01 20.63 23.13
C GLN A 443 21.40 20.59 21.65
N CYS A 444 20.59 19.92 20.83
CA CYS A 444 20.83 19.75 19.40
C CYS A 444 19.65 20.23 18.55
N ILE A 445 19.96 20.92 17.45
CA ILE A 445 19.03 21.19 16.36
C ILE A 445 19.67 20.64 15.09
N GLU A 446 19.03 19.63 14.49
CA GLU A 446 19.50 19.04 13.23
C GLU A 446 19.28 20.00 12.04
N ARG A 447 20.02 19.77 10.96
CA ARG A 447 20.15 20.73 9.84
C ARG A 447 18.81 21.08 9.20
N ASP A 448 17.95 20.09 8.97
CA ASP A 448 16.68 20.23 8.25
C ASP A 448 15.47 20.20 9.21
N ALA A 449 15.69 20.38 10.53
CA ALA A 449 14.64 20.35 11.55
C ALA A 449 13.54 21.42 11.36
N LEU A 450 13.91 22.57 10.79
CA LEU A 450 13.01 23.70 10.50
C LEU A 450 12.65 23.84 9.02
N ALA A 451 12.93 22.82 8.19
CA ALA A 451 12.56 22.80 6.78
C ALA A 451 11.03 22.96 6.59
N GLY A 452 10.61 23.59 5.49
CA GLY A 452 9.20 23.81 5.15
C GLY A 452 8.52 25.03 5.82
N LEU A 453 9.13 25.64 6.86
CA LEU A 453 8.55 26.72 7.68
C LEU A 453 8.55 28.12 7.02
N LYS A 454 8.08 28.20 5.77
CA LYS A 454 8.16 29.39 4.89
C LYS A 454 7.35 30.60 5.35
N SER A 455 6.32 30.38 6.17
CA SER A 455 5.45 31.43 6.73
C SER A 455 5.89 31.92 8.13
N LEU A 456 6.97 31.36 8.68
CA LEU A 456 7.37 31.60 10.06
C LEU A 456 7.91 33.03 10.24
N ARG A 457 7.32 33.76 11.19
CA ARG A 457 7.66 35.16 11.51
C ARG A 457 8.38 35.29 12.84
N ILE A 458 8.03 34.45 13.80
CA ILE A 458 8.55 34.47 15.17
C ILE A 458 8.99 33.06 15.53
N ILE A 459 10.27 32.90 15.91
CA ILE A 459 10.77 31.68 16.54
C ILE A 459 11.48 32.01 17.86
N SER A 460 11.19 31.25 18.92
CA SER A 460 11.82 31.46 20.23
C SER A 460 12.45 30.18 20.76
N LEU A 461 13.79 30.16 20.78
CA LEU A 461 14.66 29.09 21.30
C LEU A 461 15.36 29.52 22.61
N HIS A 462 14.87 30.59 23.25
CA HIS A 462 15.46 31.20 24.44
C HIS A 462 15.48 30.26 25.65
N GLY A 463 16.56 30.27 26.43
CA GLY A 463 16.65 29.48 27.67
C GLY A 463 16.76 27.97 27.40
N ASN A 464 17.73 27.58 26.58
CA ASN A 464 18.03 26.19 26.23
C ASN A 464 19.53 25.91 26.41
N ASP A 465 20.00 24.73 26.01
CA ASP A 465 21.40 24.29 26.14
C ASP A 465 22.09 24.17 24.75
N ILE A 466 21.68 25.01 23.79
CA ILE A 466 22.20 24.99 22.42
C ILE A 466 23.61 25.58 22.41
N SER A 467 24.60 24.80 21.94
CA SER A 467 25.97 25.29 21.75
C SER A 467 26.33 25.62 20.31
N MET A 468 25.72 24.98 19.30
CA MET A 468 25.94 25.26 17.88
C MET A 468 24.63 25.12 17.11
N ILE A 469 24.51 25.80 15.97
CA ILE A 469 23.41 25.61 15.00
C ILE A 469 24.05 25.37 13.62
N PRO A 470 23.72 24.26 12.91
CA PRO A 470 24.31 23.95 11.61
C PRO A 470 24.02 25.01 10.53
N GLU A 471 24.96 25.18 9.60
CA GLU A 471 24.72 26.05 8.44
C GLU A 471 23.61 25.49 7.55
N GLY A 472 22.63 26.35 7.26
CA GLY A 472 21.44 26.00 6.47
C GLY A 472 20.17 25.79 7.29
N THR A 473 20.23 25.67 8.62
CA THR A 473 19.04 25.43 9.46
C THR A 473 17.93 26.47 9.29
N PHE A 474 18.26 27.70 8.88
CA PHE A 474 17.30 28.78 8.65
C PHE A 474 17.03 29.09 7.16
N VAL A 475 17.40 28.22 6.22
CA VAL A 475 17.27 28.45 4.76
C VAL A 475 15.84 28.77 4.32
N ASP A 476 14.85 28.02 4.81
CA ASP A 476 13.46 28.15 4.39
C ASP A 476 12.69 29.29 5.10
N LEU A 477 13.31 29.97 6.09
CA LEU A 477 12.65 30.95 6.97
C LEU A 477 12.47 32.34 6.33
N HIS A 478 11.92 32.38 5.12
CA HIS A 478 11.81 33.59 4.29
C HIS A 478 10.96 34.73 4.89
N SER A 479 10.09 34.44 5.87
CA SER A 479 9.15 35.39 6.48
C SER A 479 9.58 35.87 7.86
N ILE A 480 10.78 35.52 8.32
CA ILE A 480 11.22 35.73 9.71
C ILE A 480 11.38 37.21 10.05
N THR A 481 11.05 37.57 11.29
CA THR A 481 11.14 38.95 11.81
C THR A 481 11.72 39.00 13.22
N HIS A 482 11.43 38.02 14.07
CA HIS A 482 11.89 37.95 15.45
C HIS A 482 12.45 36.55 15.73
N LEU A 483 13.62 36.49 16.37
CA LEU A 483 14.34 35.26 16.68
C LEU A 483 14.87 35.37 18.11
N ALA A 484 14.36 34.62 19.07
CA ALA A 484 14.90 34.70 20.44
C ALA A 484 15.93 33.57 20.68
N LEU A 485 17.22 33.90 20.71
CA LEU A 485 18.33 32.96 20.97
C LEU A 485 19.00 33.13 22.35
N GLY A 486 18.64 34.16 23.13
CA GLY A 486 19.29 34.44 24.41
C GLY A 486 19.27 33.27 25.42
N ALA A 487 20.15 33.32 26.42
CA ALA A 487 20.30 32.26 27.43
C ALA A 487 20.52 30.86 26.82
N ASN A 488 21.50 30.75 25.92
CA ASN A 488 22.04 29.52 25.35
C ASN A 488 23.58 29.56 25.41
N PRO A 489 24.27 28.45 25.72
CA PRO A 489 25.73 28.41 25.85
C PRO A 489 26.44 28.23 24.50
N PHE A 490 26.34 29.23 23.62
CA PHE A 490 26.90 29.19 22.28
C PHE A 490 28.44 29.10 22.25
N TYR A 491 28.94 28.23 21.38
CA TYR A 491 30.34 28.11 21.00
C TYR A 491 30.59 28.91 19.71
N CYS A 492 31.17 30.10 19.86
CA CYS A 492 31.30 31.12 18.81
C CYS A 492 32.64 31.04 18.07
N ASP A 493 32.89 29.93 17.38
CA ASP A 493 34.00 29.82 16.43
C ASP A 493 33.52 30.06 14.97
N CYS A 494 34.33 29.69 13.97
CA CYS A 494 33.94 29.89 12.57
C CYS A 494 32.70 29.09 12.13
N SER A 495 32.33 28.01 12.84
CA SER A 495 31.12 27.24 12.54
C SER A 495 29.83 28.01 12.84
N LEU A 496 29.87 28.99 13.75
CA LEU A 496 28.75 29.86 14.09
C LEU A 496 28.82 31.23 13.38
N GLN A 497 29.83 31.46 12.54
CA GLN A 497 30.00 32.72 11.81
C GLN A 497 28.79 33.03 10.93
N TRP A 498 28.27 32.03 10.19
CA TRP A 498 27.13 32.18 9.28
C TRP A 498 25.90 32.75 10.01
N LEU A 499 25.67 32.33 11.26
CA LEU A 499 24.54 32.77 12.06
C LEU A 499 24.72 34.23 12.51
N ALA A 500 25.93 34.60 12.90
CA ALA A 500 26.28 35.98 13.23
C ALA A 500 26.18 36.92 12.02
N ASP A 501 26.42 36.43 10.79
CA ASP A 501 26.23 37.18 9.54
C ASP A 501 24.74 37.26 9.14
N TRP A 502 24.01 36.14 9.24
CA TRP A 502 22.58 36.05 8.89
C TRP A 502 21.72 36.99 9.74
N VAL A 503 21.92 37.00 11.07
CA VAL A 503 21.17 37.87 12.00
C VAL A 503 21.35 39.36 11.69
N LYS A 504 22.54 39.79 11.26
CA LYS A 504 22.84 41.20 10.96
C LYS A 504 22.20 41.69 9.66
N ARG A 505 21.90 40.79 8.73
CA ARG A 505 21.56 41.14 7.34
C ARG A 505 20.13 41.66 7.19
N ASP A 506 19.18 41.05 7.88
CA ASP A 506 17.74 41.23 7.64
C ASP A 506 17.01 41.91 8.82
N TYR A 507 17.74 42.63 9.68
CA TYR A 507 17.24 43.35 10.88
C TYR A 507 16.42 42.48 11.87
N VAL A 508 16.67 41.17 11.87
CA VAL A 508 16.02 40.23 12.80
C VAL A 508 16.56 40.47 14.21
N GLU A 509 15.69 40.80 15.17
CA GLU A 509 16.10 40.95 16.57
C GLU A 509 16.41 39.56 17.18
N PRO A 510 17.67 39.25 17.55
CA PRO A 510 18.08 37.92 18.02
C PRO A 510 17.83 37.68 19.52
N GLY A 511 17.25 38.66 20.21
CA GLY A 511 17.36 38.81 21.67
C GLY A 511 18.82 39.00 22.13
N ILE A 512 19.06 38.94 23.44
CA ILE A 512 20.41 39.08 24.02
C ILE A 512 21.15 37.73 23.92
N ALA A 513 21.59 37.36 22.72
CA ALA A 513 22.42 36.18 22.46
C ALA A 513 23.90 36.47 22.70
N ARG A 514 24.53 35.71 23.60
CA ARG A 514 25.95 35.83 23.98
C ARG A 514 26.70 34.52 23.72
N CYS A 515 27.98 34.66 23.41
CA CYS A 515 28.91 33.54 23.35
C CYS A 515 29.32 33.09 24.75
N ALA A 516 29.30 31.79 25.03
CA ALA A 516 29.84 31.21 26.26
C ALA A 516 31.31 30.81 26.09
N GLU A 517 31.63 30.21 24.94
CA GLU A 517 32.97 29.75 24.55
C GLU A 517 33.21 30.11 23.06
N PRO A 518 34.44 29.95 22.51
CA PRO A 518 35.70 29.78 23.24
C PRO A 518 36.02 30.99 24.14
N HIS A 519 36.91 30.84 25.13
CA HIS A 519 37.28 31.86 26.12
C HIS A 519 37.54 33.28 25.55
N ASN A 520 38.11 33.40 24.34
CA ASN A 520 38.35 34.69 23.67
C ASN A 520 37.10 35.36 23.09
N MET A 521 35.97 34.65 23.04
CA MET A 521 34.66 35.11 22.56
C MET A 521 33.63 35.24 23.69
N ARG A 522 33.90 34.69 24.88
CA ARG A 522 33.01 34.71 26.05
C ARG A 522 32.41 36.09 26.33
N ASP A 523 31.12 36.09 26.70
CA ASP A 523 30.24 37.22 26.98
C ASP A 523 29.98 38.21 25.83
N LYS A 524 30.66 38.09 24.68
CA LYS A 524 30.42 38.92 23.50
C LYS A 524 29.05 38.61 22.88
N LEU A 525 28.40 39.66 22.36
CA LEU A 525 27.09 39.56 21.72
C LEU A 525 27.21 39.09 20.27
N LEU A 526 26.36 38.16 19.85
CA LEU A 526 26.33 37.63 18.49
C LEU A 526 26.06 38.74 17.45
N LEU A 527 25.19 39.69 17.77
CA LEU A 527 24.77 40.80 16.91
C LEU A 527 25.87 41.83 16.65
N THR A 528 26.62 42.23 17.68
CA THR A 528 27.58 43.36 17.59
C THR A 528 29.02 42.92 17.31
N THR A 529 29.35 41.64 17.48
CA THR A 529 30.70 41.12 17.25
C THR A 529 31.00 41.02 15.75
N PRO A 530 32.14 41.58 15.26
CA PRO A 530 32.48 41.51 13.85
C PRO A 530 32.72 40.05 13.44
N SER A 531 32.23 39.69 12.26
CA SER A 531 32.19 38.30 11.79
C SER A 531 33.60 37.70 11.60
N SER A 532 34.60 38.54 11.34
CA SER A 532 36.02 38.17 11.32
C SER A 532 36.60 37.70 12.66
N ALA A 533 35.89 37.89 13.78
CA ALA A 533 36.31 37.38 15.10
C ALA A 533 35.94 35.89 15.32
N PHE A 534 35.00 35.36 14.54
CA PHE A 534 34.55 33.96 14.60
C PHE A 534 35.56 33.07 13.86
N GLN A 535 36.56 32.57 14.58
CA GLN A 535 37.69 31.84 14.02
C GLN A 535 37.82 30.45 14.66
N CYS A 536 37.88 29.40 13.86
CA CYS A 536 38.16 28.05 14.33
C CYS A 536 39.64 27.94 14.73
N LYS A 537 39.92 28.11 16.03
CA LYS A 537 41.26 28.00 16.64
C LYS A 537 41.21 26.97 17.77
N GLY A 538 41.87 25.84 17.57
CA GLY A 538 41.84 24.70 18.50
C GLY A 538 40.86 23.60 18.08
N ARG A 539 40.72 22.56 18.91
CA ARG A 539 39.72 21.50 18.74
C ARG A 539 38.51 21.82 19.64
N VAL A 540 37.30 21.60 19.12
CA VAL A 540 36.06 21.69 19.89
C VAL A 540 36.01 20.54 20.91
N SER A 541 35.49 20.77 22.12
CA SER A 541 35.36 19.70 23.14
C SER A 541 34.41 18.59 22.66
N TYR A 542 34.72 17.35 23.02
CA TYR A 542 33.82 16.21 22.82
C TYR A 542 32.47 16.40 23.54
N ASP A 543 32.42 17.15 24.65
CA ASP A 543 31.16 17.50 25.35
C ASP A 543 30.22 18.35 24.48
N ILE A 544 30.77 19.18 23.59
CA ILE A 544 30.00 20.06 22.70
C ILE A 544 29.59 19.27 21.44
N LEU A 545 30.49 18.43 20.90
CA LEU A 545 30.20 17.60 19.73
C LEU A 545 29.19 16.48 20.05
N SER A 546 29.24 15.91 21.27
CA SER A 546 28.33 14.86 21.73
C SER A 546 26.92 15.32 22.10
N LYS A 547 26.64 16.62 22.05
CA LYS A 547 25.26 17.15 22.13
C LYS A 547 24.41 16.71 20.94
N CYS A 548 24.99 16.68 19.73
CA CYS A 548 24.30 16.22 18.52
C CYS A 548 24.70 14.80 18.07
N ASN A 549 25.96 14.39 18.25
CA ASN A 549 26.46 13.12 17.72
C ASN A 549 27.05 12.25 18.84
N ALA A 550 26.33 11.19 19.21
CA ALA A 550 26.71 10.30 20.31
C ALA A 550 28.06 9.59 20.10
N CYS A 551 28.55 9.40 18.88
CA CYS A 551 29.82 8.72 18.64
C CYS A 551 31.04 9.46 19.22
N PHE A 552 30.93 10.76 19.52
CA PHE A 552 31.97 11.50 20.26
C PHE A 552 32.10 11.11 21.74
N THR A 553 31.25 10.20 22.26
CA THR A 553 31.46 9.54 23.56
C THR A 553 32.27 8.24 23.46
N PHE A 554 32.67 7.83 22.25
CA PHE A 554 33.40 6.59 21.94
C PHE A 554 32.74 5.31 22.48
N PRO A 555 31.48 5.01 22.12
CA PRO A 555 30.73 3.90 22.72
C PRO A 555 31.09 2.49 22.21
N CYS A 556 31.82 2.37 21.10
CA CYS A 556 32.15 1.08 20.49
C CYS A 556 33.52 0.55 20.96
N SER A 557 33.56 -0.72 21.40
CA SER A 557 34.76 -1.43 21.85
C SER A 557 35.42 -2.23 20.70
N ASN A 558 36.60 -2.80 20.96
CA ASN A 558 37.29 -3.75 20.07
C ASN A 558 37.42 -3.30 18.60
N ASN A 559 37.77 -2.03 18.39
CA ASN A 559 37.88 -1.38 17.08
C ASN A 559 36.58 -1.41 16.24
N GLY A 560 35.41 -1.47 16.88
CA GLY A 560 34.13 -1.26 16.20
C GLY A 560 33.97 0.19 15.71
N GLU A 561 33.42 0.35 14.52
CA GLU A 561 33.14 1.66 13.91
C GLU A 561 31.78 2.17 14.41
N CYS A 562 31.71 3.45 14.78
CA CYS A 562 30.49 4.07 15.31
C CYS A 562 29.79 4.90 14.23
N GLU A 563 28.57 4.51 13.90
CA GLU A 563 27.69 5.24 12.99
C GLU A 563 26.62 6.00 13.80
N PRO A 564 26.52 7.34 13.68
CA PRO A 564 25.53 8.12 14.39
C PRO A 564 24.17 8.00 13.72
N ILE A 565 23.13 7.72 14.51
CA ILE A 565 21.74 7.61 14.05
C ILE A 565 20.96 8.84 14.59
N ALA A 566 19.80 9.11 13.99
CA ALA A 566 18.84 10.12 14.44
C ALA A 566 18.57 10.09 15.96
N GLU A 567 18.10 11.23 16.49
CA GLU A 567 17.73 11.39 17.90
C GLU A 567 18.88 11.20 18.91
N ARG A 568 20.14 11.35 18.49
CA ARG A 568 21.36 11.12 19.30
C ARG A 568 21.58 9.62 19.64
N LYS A 569 21.08 8.71 18.80
CA LYS A 569 21.38 7.27 18.86
C LYS A 569 22.70 6.95 18.11
N TYR A 570 23.14 5.69 18.16
CA TYR A 570 24.28 5.20 17.39
C TYR A 570 24.18 3.68 17.18
N HIS A 571 24.88 3.19 16.16
CA HIS A 571 25.12 1.77 15.90
C HIS A 571 26.63 1.50 15.88
N CYS A 572 27.04 0.33 16.37
CA CYS A 572 28.44 -0.11 16.36
C CYS A 572 28.61 -1.25 15.36
N ARG A 573 29.34 -1.00 14.27
CA ARG A 573 29.73 -2.03 13.30
C ARG A 573 30.96 -2.75 13.80
N CYS A 574 30.79 -4.02 14.16
CA CYS A 574 31.84 -4.81 14.80
C CYS A 574 32.88 -5.34 13.83
N ALA A 575 34.14 -5.32 14.26
CA ALA A 575 35.23 -5.98 13.56
C ALA A 575 34.97 -7.51 13.46
N PRO A 576 35.46 -8.18 12.39
CA PRO A 576 35.27 -9.63 12.23
C PRO A 576 35.71 -10.42 13.47
N GLY A 577 34.85 -11.33 13.92
CA GLY A 577 35.05 -12.11 15.15
C GLY A 577 34.53 -11.48 16.44
N TYR A 578 33.92 -10.30 16.40
CA TYR A 578 33.27 -9.66 17.56
C TYR A 578 31.76 -9.43 17.36
N HIS A 579 31.01 -9.33 18.45
CA HIS A 579 29.57 -9.08 18.46
C HIS A 579 29.08 -8.35 19.73
N GLY A 580 27.80 -7.96 19.75
CA GLY A 580 27.15 -7.21 20.82
C GLY A 580 26.96 -5.73 20.47
N GLN A 581 26.08 -5.04 21.21
CA GLN A 581 25.70 -3.64 20.93
C GLN A 581 26.87 -2.66 20.92
N HIS A 582 27.96 -2.98 21.63
CA HIS A 582 29.20 -2.20 21.69
C HIS A 582 30.40 -3.00 21.19
N CYS A 583 30.17 -4.10 20.46
CA CYS A 583 31.21 -5.02 19.98
C CYS A 583 32.09 -5.62 21.10
N GLN A 584 31.53 -5.74 22.30
CA GLN A 584 32.26 -6.10 23.52
C GLN A 584 32.58 -7.59 23.67
N TYR A 585 31.91 -8.47 22.92
CA TYR A 585 32.04 -9.93 23.04
C TYR A 585 32.74 -10.53 21.81
N MET A 586 33.53 -11.59 22.02
CA MET A 586 34.17 -12.36 20.95
C MET A 586 33.25 -13.51 20.50
N ILE A 587 33.27 -13.88 19.22
CA ILE A 587 32.47 -14.99 18.67
C ILE A 587 33.17 -16.32 18.95
N ASP A 588 32.71 -17.00 20.00
CA ASP A 588 33.22 -18.28 20.49
C ASP A 588 32.16 -19.42 20.40
N ALA A 589 32.41 -20.53 21.09
CA ALA A 589 31.53 -21.70 21.11
C ALA A 589 30.16 -21.43 21.81
N CYS A 590 30.09 -20.43 22.69
CA CYS A 590 28.86 -20.00 23.36
C CYS A 590 28.04 -18.99 22.54
N TYR A 591 28.47 -18.64 21.33
CA TYR A 591 27.76 -17.71 20.46
C TYR A 591 26.29 -18.15 20.21
N GLY A 592 25.36 -17.25 20.53
CA GLY A 592 23.92 -17.51 20.45
C GLY A 592 23.38 -18.52 21.48
N ASN A 593 24.04 -18.66 22.63
CA ASN A 593 23.74 -19.56 23.76
C ASN A 593 23.29 -20.99 23.35
N PRO A 594 24.19 -21.99 23.34
CA PRO A 594 23.85 -23.38 23.00
C PRO A 594 23.08 -24.15 24.08
N CYS A 595 22.81 -23.54 25.25
CA CYS A 595 22.08 -24.14 26.36
C CYS A 595 20.58 -23.81 26.30
N ARG A 596 19.70 -24.79 26.56
CA ARG A 596 18.25 -24.58 26.70
C ARG A 596 17.87 -24.10 28.09
N ASN A 597 16.59 -23.74 28.24
CA ASN A 597 15.92 -23.50 29.53
C ASN A 597 16.66 -22.49 30.42
N ALA A 598 17.19 -21.42 29.81
CA ALA A 598 18.02 -20.39 30.46
C ALA A 598 19.34 -20.88 31.10
N GLY A 599 19.87 -22.03 30.66
CA GLY A 599 21.20 -22.51 31.03
C GLY A 599 22.31 -21.53 30.66
N THR A 600 23.35 -21.50 31.50
CA THR A 600 24.51 -20.62 31.33
C THR A 600 25.65 -21.36 30.62
N CYS A 601 26.07 -20.88 29.46
CA CYS A 601 27.17 -21.46 28.69
C CYS A 601 28.54 -21.03 29.23
N LYS A 602 29.50 -21.98 29.24
CA LYS A 602 30.93 -21.74 29.47
C LYS A 602 31.74 -22.30 28.32
N VAL A 603 32.69 -21.53 27.81
CA VAL A 603 33.63 -21.96 26.77
C VAL A 603 34.66 -22.90 27.36
N LEU A 604 35.00 -23.96 26.61
CA LEU A 604 36.07 -24.92 26.91
C LEU A 604 37.18 -24.79 25.84
N GLU A 605 38.31 -25.45 26.07
CA GLU A 605 39.42 -25.46 25.12
C GLU A 605 39.00 -26.02 23.74
N GLU A 606 39.71 -25.57 22.71
CA GLU A 606 39.56 -25.98 21.29
C GLU A 606 38.18 -25.69 20.64
N GLY A 607 37.36 -24.82 21.24
CA GLY A 607 36.07 -24.40 20.65
C GLY A 607 34.89 -25.28 21.07
N ARG A 608 35.03 -26.03 22.17
CA ARG A 608 33.92 -26.69 22.87
C ARG A 608 33.24 -25.76 23.87
N PHE A 609 32.12 -26.19 24.43
CA PHE A 609 31.42 -25.49 25.51
C PHE A 609 30.79 -26.50 26.49
N SER A 610 30.37 -26.02 27.66
CA SER A 610 29.60 -26.76 28.67
C SER A 610 28.46 -25.87 29.19
N CYS A 611 27.32 -26.47 29.52
CA CYS A 611 26.18 -25.76 30.09
C CYS A 611 26.05 -25.97 31.60
N HIS A 612 25.74 -24.91 32.32
CA HIS A 612 25.32 -24.96 33.72
C HIS A 612 23.80 -24.79 33.79
N CYS A 613 23.11 -25.79 34.33
CA CYS A 613 21.65 -25.88 34.29
C CYS A 613 20.98 -25.26 35.52
N PRO A 614 19.88 -24.52 35.33
CA PRO A 614 19.07 -24.04 36.44
C PRO A 614 18.27 -25.18 37.07
N ALA A 615 17.82 -24.98 38.30
CA ALA A 615 17.02 -25.96 39.03
C ALA A 615 15.77 -26.40 38.25
N GLY A 616 15.46 -27.69 38.29
CA GLY A 616 14.42 -28.33 37.48
C GLY A 616 14.92 -28.91 36.15
N PHE A 617 16.14 -28.61 35.70
CA PHE A 617 16.68 -29.11 34.43
C PHE A 617 18.00 -29.88 34.57
N THR A 618 18.20 -30.84 33.68
CA THR A 618 19.37 -31.71 33.58
C THR A 618 19.74 -32.00 32.12
N GLY A 619 20.84 -32.73 31.90
CA GLY A 619 21.44 -32.95 30.58
C GLY A 619 22.51 -31.90 30.23
N ASP A 620 23.42 -32.24 29.31
CA ASP A 620 24.62 -31.44 29.02
C ASP A 620 24.35 -30.11 28.30
N ARG A 621 23.12 -29.91 27.79
CA ARG A 621 22.59 -28.64 27.27
C ARG A 621 21.39 -28.13 28.07
N CYS A 622 21.08 -28.72 29.23
CA CYS A 622 19.91 -28.42 30.06
C CYS A 622 18.58 -28.69 29.35
N GLU A 623 18.56 -29.67 28.46
CA GLU A 623 17.47 -30.03 27.56
C GLU A 623 16.38 -30.89 28.22
N SER A 624 16.71 -31.62 29.29
CA SER A 624 15.79 -32.52 29.99
C SER A 624 15.18 -31.84 31.21
N ASN A 625 13.85 -31.85 31.34
CA ASN A 625 13.19 -31.55 32.61
C ASN A 625 13.47 -32.69 33.61
N ILE A 626 13.56 -32.38 34.89
CA ILE A 626 13.61 -33.37 35.96
C ILE A 626 12.17 -33.81 36.23
N ASP A 627 11.90 -35.12 36.12
CA ASP A 627 10.55 -35.68 36.28
C ASP A 627 10.05 -35.56 37.73
N ASP A 628 9.21 -34.55 37.97
CA ASP A 628 8.57 -34.27 39.26
C ASP A 628 7.39 -35.22 39.56
N CYS A 629 6.95 -36.03 38.58
CA CYS A 629 5.87 -37.01 38.74
C CYS A 629 6.28 -38.31 39.46
N LEU A 630 7.59 -38.57 39.65
CA LEU A 630 8.10 -39.78 40.32
C LEU A 630 7.62 -39.98 41.78
N SER A 631 7.01 -38.97 42.40
CA SER A 631 6.38 -39.07 43.74
C SER A 631 5.12 -38.21 43.84
N ASN A 632 4.29 -38.23 42.80
CA ASN A 632 3.05 -37.47 42.72
C ASN A 632 1.95 -37.94 43.71
N LYS A 633 1.00 -37.05 43.99
CA LYS A 633 -0.17 -37.30 44.86
C LYS A 633 -1.47 -37.50 44.08
N CYS A 634 -1.41 -37.85 42.79
CA CYS A 634 -2.62 -37.94 41.97
C CYS A 634 -3.50 -39.12 42.39
N GLU A 635 -4.74 -38.84 42.82
CA GLU A 635 -5.69 -39.84 43.27
C GLU A 635 -6.57 -40.37 42.11
N ASN A 636 -7.41 -41.38 42.38
CA ASN A 636 -8.42 -41.91 41.45
C ASN A 636 -7.87 -42.31 40.06
N ASN A 637 -6.66 -42.91 39.99
CA ASN A 637 -5.96 -43.27 38.75
C ASN A 637 -5.75 -42.10 37.76
N ALA A 638 -5.74 -40.86 38.24
CA ALA A 638 -5.40 -39.70 37.42
C ALA A 638 -3.97 -39.79 36.85
N SER A 639 -3.76 -39.32 35.63
CA SER A 639 -2.43 -39.30 35.02
C SER A 639 -1.65 -38.11 35.56
N CYS A 640 -0.48 -38.32 36.16
CA CYS A 640 0.43 -37.22 36.45
C CYS A 640 1.01 -36.63 35.16
N VAL A 641 1.09 -35.31 35.10
CA VAL A 641 1.70 -34.53 34.02
C VAL A 641 2.84 -33.72 34.63
N ASP A 642 4.05 -34.01 34.18
CA ASP A 642 5.29 -33.36 34.60
C ASP A 642 5.31 -31.87 34.19
N LEU A 643 5.77 -31.00 35.09
CA LEU A 643 5.96 -29.56 34.87
C LEU A 643 7.34 -29.16 35.42
N VAL A 644 7.71 -27.88 35.31
CA VAL A 644 9.04 -27.43 35.77
C VAL A 644 9.01 -27.15 37.29
N GLN A 645 9.66 -28.01 38.09
CA GLN A 645 9.66 -27.97 39.56
C GLN A 645 8.26 -28.19 40.17
N ALA A 646 7.37 -28.88 39.46
CA ALA A 646 5.97 -29.10 39.83
C ALA A 646 5.35 -30.24 38.99
N TYR A 647 4.15 -30.68 39.34
CA TYR A 647 3.35 -31.56 38.49
C TYR A 647 1.85 -31.21 38.58
N GLN A 648 1.07 -31.65 37.59
CA GLN A 648 -0.39 -31.52 37.57
C GLN A 648 -1.07 -32.88 37.39
N CYS A 649 -2.16 -33.13 38.09
CA CYS A 649 -2.97 -34.33 37.91
C CYS A 649 -4.03 -34.15 36.82
N ARG A 650 -3.97 -34.95 35.75
CA ARG A 650 -5.02 -35.02 34.72
C ARG A 650 -6.05 -36.07 35.11
N CYS A 651 -7.21 -35.60 35.56
CA CYS A 651 -8.28 -36.42 36.11
C CYS A 651 -8.90 -37.35 35.07
N GLN A 652 -9.29 -38.55 35.52
CA GLN A 652 -10.12 -39.44 34.70
C GLN A 652 -11.57 -38.92 34.62
N ALA A 653 -12.31 -39.38 33.61
CA ALA A 653 -13.71 -39.03 33.42
C ALA A 653 -14.53 -39.31 34.69
N GLY A 654 -15.30 -38.31 35.13
CA GLY A 654 -16.08 -38.37 36.38
C GLY A 654 -15.40 -37.79 37.61
N PHE A 655 -14.13 -37.33 37.53
CA PHE A 655 -13.41 -36.74 38.67
C PHE A 655 -12.86 -35.33 38.36
N MET A 656 -12.75 -34.50 39.41
CA MET A 656 -12.25 -33.12 39.40
C MET A 656 -11.54 -32.80 40.72
N GLY A 657 -10.82 -31.68 40.80
CA GLY A 657 -9.98 -31.31 41.95
C GLY A 657 -8.51 -31.10 41.55
N GLU A 658 -7.67 -30.63 42.48
CA GLU A 658 -6.25 -30.36 42.21
C GLU A 658 -5.44 -31.66 42.03
N TYR A 659 -5.81 -32.68 42.81
CA TYR A 659 -5.23 -34.04 42.78
C TYR A 659 -6.25 -35.07 42.28
N CYS A 660 -7.37 -34.60 41.69
CA CYS A 660 -8.49 -35.40 41.19
C CYS A 660 -9.28 -36.14 42.27
N GLU A 661 -9.35 -35.55 43.45
CA GLU A 661 -9.89 -36.09 44.70
C GLU A 661 -11.43 -36.06 44.79
N THR A 662 -12.14 -35.29 43.96
CA THR A 662 -13.61 -35.14 44.03
C THR A 662 -14.33 -35.71 42.81
N LYS A 663 -15.58 -36.18 42.98
CA LYS A 663 -16.43 -36.71 41.89
C LYS A 663 -17.31 -35.61 41.28
N ILE A 664 -17.45 -35.61 39.94
CA ILE A 664 -18.36 -34.75 39.18
C ILE A 664 -19.81 -35.27 39.29
N PRO A 665 -20.81 -34.43 39.67
CA PRO A 665 -22.22 -34.80 39.64
C PRO A 665 -22.87 -34.42 38.29
N PHE A 666 -23.15 -35.40 37.42
CA PHE A 666 -23.79 -35.15 36.13
C PHE A 666 -25.34 -35.09 36.24
N CYS A 667 -25.98 -34.62 35.17
CA CYS A 667 -27.45 -34.48 35.04
C CYS A 667 -28.15 -33.52 36.05
N ILE A 668 -27.40 -32.74 36.84
CA ILE A 668 -27.94 -31.59 37.59
C ILE A 668 -28.11 -30.35 36.69
N LYS A 669 -28.78 -29.30 37.19
CA LYS A 669 -29.17 -28.13 36.39
C LYS A 669 -27.98 -27.36 35.81
N GLU A 670 -26.87 -27.30 36.55
CA GLU A 670 -25.62 -26.65 36.14
C GLU A 670 -24.77 -27.52 35.18
N TYR A 671 -24.91 -28.84 35.21
CA TYR A 671 -24.09 -29.81 34.46
C TYR A 671 -24.95 -30.82 33.66
N ASN A 672 -25.85 -30.25 32.82
CA ASN A 672 -26.67 -30.86 31.77
C ASN A 672 -25.99 -31.06 30.38
N PRO A 673 -25.38 -32.22 30.00
CA PRO A 673 -24.72 -32.34 28.69
C PRO A 673 -25.66 -32.56 27.50
N CYS A 674 -26.81 -33.20 27.71
CA CYS A 674 -27.68 -33.68 26.62
C CYS A 674 -28.42 -32.53 25.92
N ARG A 675 -28.49 -32.57 24.58
CA ARG A 675 -29.15 -31.56 23.75
C ARG A 675 -30.33 -32.16 22.96
N ASN A 676 -31.06 -31.30 22.24
CA ASN A 676 -32.14 -31.68 21.31
C ASN A 676 -33.28 -32.53 21.91
N GLY A 677 -33.56 -32.36 23.22
CA GLY A 677 -34.64 -33.09 23.90
C GLY A 677 -34.27 -34.52 24.34
N ALA A 678 -33.00 -34.93 24.19
CA ALA A 678 -32.50 -36.22 24.66
C ALA A 678 -32.55 -36.36 26.19
N ARG A 679 -32.72 -37.60 26.68
CA ARG A 679 -32.83 -37.90 28.12
C ARG A 679 -31.46 -38.18 28.74
N CYS A 680 -31.06 -37.37 29.73
CA CYS A 680 -29.82 -37.55 30.51
C CYS A 680 -29.99 -38.65 31.57
N VAL A 681 -29.01 -39.55 31.67
CA VAL A 681 -28.89 -40.55 32.74
C VAL A 681 -27.48 -40.47 33.33
N ASP A 682 -27.38 -40.26 34.64
CA ASP A 682 -26.12 -40.22 35.39
C ASP A 682 -25.68 -41.63 35.81
N HIS A 683 -24.39 -41.93 35.69
CA HIS A 683 -23.77 -43.20 36.10
C HIS A 683 -22.59 -42.95 37.04
N PHE A 684 -21.92 -44.01 37.50
CA PHE A 684 -20.88 -43.86 38.53
C PHE A 684 -19.64 -43.04 38.06
N THR A 685 -19.30 -43.07 36.76
CA THR A 685 -18.10 -42.41 36.17
C THR A 685 -18.38 -41.57 34.92
N HIS A 686 -19.61 -41.59 34.41
CA HIS A 686 -19.99 -41.01 33.11
C HIS A 686 -21.50 -40.74 33.09
N TYR A 687 -22.00 -40.15 32.02
CA TYR A 687 -23.43 -40.00 31.74
C TYR A 687 -23.76 -40.63 30.37
N THR A 688 -25.04 -40.87 30.10
CA THR A 688 -25.51 -41.29 28.77
C THR A 688 -26.74 -40.47 28.36
N CYS A 689 -26.77 -40.01 27.11
CA CYS A 689 -27.93 -39.34 26.51
C CYS A 689 -28.70 -40.30 25.58
N GLU A 690 -30.01 -40.44 25.78
CA GLU A 690 -30.86 -41.22 24.87
C GLU A 690 -31.38 -40.33 23.73
N CYS A 691 -30.91 -40.58 22.51
CA CYS A 691 -31.19 -39.77 21.32
C CYS A 691 -32.50 -40.13 20.62
N VAL A 692 -33.13 -39.12 19.99
CA VAL A 692 -34.26 -39.31 19.06
C VAL A 692 -33.79 -39.61 17.63
N LEU A 693 -34.62 -40.32 16.87
CA LEU A 693 -34.32 -40.78 15.50
C LEU A 693 -33.86 -39.64 14.59
N GLY A 694 -32.78 -39.87 13.83
CA GLY A 694 -32.14 -38.88 12.95
C GLY A 694 -30.97 -38.13 13.57
N TYR A 695 -30.70 -38.31 14.86
CA TYR A 695 -29.53 -37.72 15.54
C TYR A 695 -28.65 -38.79 16.21
N SER A 696 -27.34 -38.55 16.20
CA SER A 696 -26.30 -39.43 16.76
C SER A 696 -25.24 -38.65 17.58
N GLY A 697 -24.27 -39.39 18.13
CA GLY A 697 -23.23 -38.87 19.01
C GLY A 697 -23.65 -38.77 20.48
N ASP A 698 -22.67 -38.73 21.39
CA ASP A 698 -22.87 -38.95 22.84
C ASP A 698 -23.77 -37.90 23.54
N ASN A 699 -23.93 -36.73 22.92
CA ASN A 699 -24.82 -35.64 23.38
C ASN A 699 -26.06 -35.42 22.47
N CYS A 700 -26.29 -36.31 21.50
CA CYS A 700 -27.39 -36.26 20.54
C CYS A 700 -27.41 -35.01 19.65
N THR A 701 -26.23 -34.58 19.19
CA THR A 701 -26.01 -33.32 18.46
C THR A 701 -25.69 -33.48 16.98
N VAL A 702 -25.32 -34.67 16.51
CA VAL A 702 -24.83 -34.91 15.14
C VAL A 702 -25.98 -35.38 14.26
N ASN A 703 -26.10 -34.81 13.05
CA ASN A 703 -26.96 -35.34 11.98
C ASN A 703 -26.08 -36.18 11.04
N ILE A 704 -26.63 -37.23 10.43
CA ILE A 704 -25.89 -38.21 9.62
C ILE A 704 -25.85 -37.73 8.16
N ASP A 705 -24.68 -37.84 7.52
CA ASP A 705 -24.35 -37.34 6.16
C ASP A 705 -23.92 -38.54 5.29
N ASP A 706 -24.58 -38.72 4.13
CA ASP A 706 -24.46 -39.91 3.28
C ASP A 706 -23.35 -39.79 2.20
N CYS A 707 -22.66 -38.64 2.12
CA CYS A 707 -21.72 -38.32 1.05
C CYS A 707 -20.27 -38.83 1.24
N GLN A 708 -19.90 -39.38 2.41
CA GLN A 708 -18.50 -39.64 2.77
C GLN A 708 -17.79 -40.74 1.94
N SER A 709 -18.53 -41.59 1.22
CA SER A 709 -17.95 -42.67 0.39
C SER A 709 -18.47 -42.66 -1.06
N ASN A 710 -18.35 -41.51 -1.73
CA ASN A 710 -18.79 -41.34 -3.12
C ASN A 710 -17.70 -41.67 -4.17
N MET A 711 -18.12 -41.92 -5.42
CA MET A 711 -17.26 -42.40 -6.52
C MET A 711 -17.04 -41.38 -7.66
N CYS A 712 -17.21 -40.07 -7.43
CA CYS A 712 -17.03 -39.05 -8.47
C CYS A 712 -15.54 -38.90 -8.88
N GLN A 713 -15.21 -38.90 -10.17
CA GLN A 713 -13.82 -38.81 -10.67
C GLN A 713 -13.53 -37.48 -11.39
N ASN A 714 -12.28 -37.26 -11.79
CA ASN A 714 -11.81 -36.12 -12.62
C ASN A 714 -12.29 -34.73 -12.18
N GLY A 715 -12.38 -34.50 -10.86
CA GLY A 715 -12.80 -33.21 -10.28
C GLY A 715 -14.32 -32.98 -10.25
N GLY A 716 -15.13 -34.02 -10.45
CA GLY A 716 -16.58 -33.94 -10.31
C GLY A 716 -17.03 -33.70 -8.86
N THR A 717 -17.98 -32.78 -8.66
CA THR A 717 -18.47 -32.41 -7.32
C THR A 717 -19.64 -33.30 -6.90
N CYS A 718 -19.56 -33.88 -5.69
CA CYS A 718 -20.65 -34.64 -5.08
C CYS A 718 -21.63 -33.72 -4.33
N VAL A 719 -22.91 -34.08 -4.29
CA VAL A 719 -23.97 -33.35 -3.57
C VAL A 719 -24.84 -34.34 -2.79
N ASP A 720 -24.98 -34.08 -1.50
CA ASP A 720 -25.68 -34.93 -0.52
C ASP A 720 -27.21 -34.83 -0.61
N GLY A 721 -27.86 -35.90 -0.16
CA GLY A 721 -29.31 -36.03 -0.05
C GLY A 721 -29.66 -37.11 0.96
N VAL A 722 -30.85 -37.03 1.55
CA VAL A 722 -31.27 -37.99 2.58
C VAL A 722 -31.33 -39.40 1.99
N ASN A 723 -30.33 -40.23 2.28
CA ASN A 723 -30.16 -41.62 1.84
C ASN A 723 -29.77 -41.82 0.34
N ASP A 724 -29.23 -40.81 -0.37
CA ASP A 724 -28.69 -40.92 -1.76
C ASP A 724 -27.81 -39.69 -2.18
N TYR A 725 -26.93 -39.81 -3.19
CA TYR A 725 -26.04 -38.71 -3.66
C TYR A 725 -25.88 -38.58 -5.20
N VAL A 726 -25.47 -37.40 -5.70
CA VAL A 726 -25.27 -37.12 -7.16
C VAL A 726 -23.95 -36.41 -7.49
N CYS A 727 -23.26 -36.82 -8.58
CA CYS A 727 -22.03 -36.20 -9.11
C CYS A 727 -22.28 -35.16 -10.24
N LYS A 728 -21.51 -34.07 -10.29
CA LYS A 728 -21.48 -33.08 -11.40
C LYS A 728 -20.08 -32.91 -12.01
N CYS A 729 -19.95 -33.03 -13.35
CA CYS A 729 -18.67 -32.99 -14.06
C CYS A 729 -18.27 -31.60 -14.60
N PRO A 730 -16.98 -31.21 -14.55
CA PRO A 730 -16.48 -29.96 -15.14
C PRO A 730 -15.88 -30.14 -16.55
N GLY A 731 -16.13 -29.17 -17.45
CA GLY A 731 -15.50 -29.09 -18.78
C GLY A 731 -16.06 -30.08 -19.82
N ASP A 732 -15.27 -30.39 -20.85
CA ASP A 732 -15.63 -31.32 -21.94
C ASP A 732 -15.49 -32.82 -21.57
N PHE A 733 -15.52 -33.13 -20.27
CA PHE A 733 -15.51 -34.51 -19.76
C PHE A 733 -16.93 -35.06 -19.71
N ALA A 734 -17.10 -36.33 -20.10
CA ALA A 734 -18.40 -37.00 -20.14
C ALA A 734 -18.37 -38.35 -19.39
N GLY A 735 -19.54 -38.84 -18.97
CA GLY A 735 -19.68 -40.10 -18.22
C GLY A 735 -20.53 -39.95 -16.95
N LYS A 736 -20.93 -41.08 -16.32
CA LYS A 736 -21.75 -41.02 -15.08
C LYS A 736 -20.93 -40.57 -13.87
N PHE A 737 -19.62 -40.75 -13.93
CA PHE A 737 -18.65 -40.38 -12.89
C PHE A 737 -17.51 -39.51 -13.44
N CYS A 738 -17.73 -38.86 -14.59
CA CYS A 738 -16.82 -37.91 -15.27
C CYS A 738 -15.58 -38.53 -15.96
N GLU A 739 -15.69 -39.76 -16.46
CA GLU A 739 -14.56 -40.63 -16.81
C GLU A 739 -13.94 -40.50 -18.23
N ILE A 740 -14.54 -39.76 -19.17
CA ILE A 740 -14.15 -39.76 -20.61
C ILE A 740 -13.52 -38.43 -21.06
N ALA A 741 -12.41 -38.49 -21.83
CA ALA A 741 -11.69 -37.33 -22.39
C ALA A 741 -11.48 -37.41 -23.94
N PRO A 742 -11.24 -36.29 -24.66
CA PRO A 742 -11.19 -36.25 -26.13
C PRO A 742 -9.77 -36.22 -26.78
N MET A 743 -9.69 -36.60 -28.06
CA MET A 743 -8.51 -36.55 -28.96
C MET A 743 -8.96 -36.02 -30.36
N VAL A 744 -8.14 -35.73 -31.40
CA VAL A 744 -6.72 -35.96 -31.75
C VAL A 744 -6.19 -34.71 -32.51
N ALA A 745 -4.87 -34.47 -32.57
CA ALA A 745 -4.25 -33.50 -33.48
C ALA A 745 -3.20 -34.13 -34.41
N MET A 746 -3.22 -33.85 -35.72
CA MET A 746 -2.10 -34.05 -36.69
C MET A 746 -2.32 -33.28 -38.02
N LEU A 747 -1.30 -32.58 -38.57
CA LEU A 747 -1.05 -32.41 -40.04
C LEU A 747 0.30 -31.68 -40.41
N TYR A 748 1.31 -32.46 -40.85
CA TYR A 748 2.40 -32.15 -41.84
C TYR A 748 3.62 -31.18 -41.57
N PRO A 749 4.77 -31.30 -42.31
CA PRO A 749 6.11 -31.31 -41.68
C PRO A 749 7.28 -30.41 -42.22
N GLN A 750 8.28 -30.23 -41.34
CA GLN A 750 9.76 -30.20 -41.46
C GLN A 750 10.52 -29.78 -42.76
N THR A 751 11.36 -28.72 -42.69
CA THR A 751 12.74 -28.65 -43.28
C THR A 751 13.69 -27.62 -42.57
N SER A 752 14.63 -28.04 -41.71
CA SER A 752 15.83 -27.27 -41.26
C SER A 752 16.88 -28.14 -40.53
N PRO A 753 18.16 -27.70 -40.36
CA PRO A 753 19.18 -28.50 -39.66
C PRO A 753 19.05 -28.54 -38.12
N CYS A 754 18.39 -27.57 -37.48
CA CYS A 754 18.08 -27.63 -36.03
C CYS A 754 16.86 -28.52 -35.71
N GLN A 755 16.34 -29.28 -36.68
CA GLN A 755 15.09 -30.02 -36.56
C GLN A 755 15.27 -31.43 -35.96
N HIS A 756 16.51 -31.89 -35.91
CA HIS A 756 16.99 -33.01 -35.09
C HIS A 756 18.30 -32.54 -34.43
N HIS A 757 18.21 -31.83 -33.30
CA HIS A 757 19.37 -31.33 -32.57
C HIS A 757 19.60 -32.13 -31.28
N ASP A 758 20.87 -32.35 -30.91
CA ASP A 758 21.22 -33.03 -29.66
C ASP A 758 21.24 -32.10 -28.43
N CYS A 759 20.87 -30.82 -28.60
CA CYS A 759 20.71 -29.89 -27.48
C CYS A 759 19.58 -30.39 -26.55
N LYS A 760 19.90 -30.72 -25.30
CA LYS A 760 18.92 -31.16 -24.29
C LYS A 760 18.15 -29.95 -23.72
N ASN A 761 18.84 -29.14 -22.92
CA ASN A 761 18.23 -28.03 -22.18
C ASN A 761 18.69 -26.67 -22.72
N GLY A 762 18.48 -26.44 -24.00
CA GLY A 762 18.97 -25.24 -24.69
C GLY A 762 18.46 -25.12 -26.12
N ILE A 763 18.58 -23.92 -26.69
CA ILE A 763 18.10 -23.59 -28.03
C ILE A 763 19.24 -23.81 -29.04
N CYS A 764 18.99 -24.63 -30.05
CA CYS A 764 19.86 -24.82 -31.21
C CYS A 764 19.90 -23.56 -32.08
N PHE A 765 21.10 -23.13 -32.49
CA PHE A 765 21.30 -22.10 -33.50
C PHE A 765 22.42 -22.49 -34.47
N GLN A 766 22.21 -22.24 -35.77
CA GLN A 766 23.19 -22.51 -36.82
C GLN A 766 23.85 -21.21 -37.28
N PRO A 767 25.18 -21.04 -37.13
CA PRO A 767 25.90 -19.87 -37.65
C PRO A 767 25.92 -19.84 -39.19
N MET A 768 25.73 -18.67 -39.80
CA MET A 768 25.78 -18.54 -41.26
C MET A 768 27.16 -18.92 -41.81
N GLY A 769 27.20 -19.91 -42.70
CA GLY A 769 28.42 -20.41 -43.34
C GLY A 769 28.97 -21.73 -42.77
N SER A 770 28.35 -22.29 -41.73
CA SER A 770 28.64 -23.64 -41.22
C SER A 770 27.51 -24.63 -41.50
N SER A 771 27.83 -25.89 -41.73
CA SER A 771 26.87 -27.01 -41.76
C SER A 771 26.50 -27.53 -40.36
N ASP A 772 27.11 -26.97 -39.31
CA ASP A 772 27.04 -27.45 -37.93
C ASP A 772 26.32 -26.46 -37.00
N TYR A 773 25.74 -26.96 -35.90
CA TYR A 773 24.89 -26.19 -34.98
C TYR A 773 25.52 -26.02 -33.58
N ILE A 774 25.07 -25.01 -32.85
CA ILE A 774 25.53 -24.69 -31.49
C ILE A 774 24.33 -24.64 -30.55
N CYS A 775 24.47 -25.22 -29.36
CA CYS A 775 23.46 -25.17 -28.32
C CYS A 775 23.67 -23.94 -27.41
N LYS A 776 22.65 -23.09 -27.26
CA LYS A 776 22.63 -22.03 -26.23
C LYS A 776 21.80 -22.50 -25.04
N CYS A 777 22.46 -22.73 -23.91
CA CYS A 777 21.81 -23.33 -22.74
C CYS A 777 20.82 -22.40 -22.05
N ALA A 778 19.77 -23.01 -21.49
CA ALA A 778 18.86 -22.36 -20.57
C ALA A 778 19.59 -22.03 -19.25
N PRO A 779 19.10 -21.05 -18.46
CA PRO A 779 19.64 -20.78 -17.12
C PRO A 779 19.71 -22.06 -16.29
N GLY A 780 20.80 -22.24 -15.55
CA GLY A 780 21.08 -23.46 -14.78
C GLY A 780 21.95 -24.48 -15.50
N TYR A 781 21.84 -24.57 -16.83
CA TYR A 781 22.44 -25.65 -17.63
C TYR A 781 23.76 -25.26 -18.30
N SER A 782 24.66 -26.23 -18.40
CA SER A 782 25.98 -26.10 -19.03
C SER A 782 26.37 -27.36 -19.82
N GLY A 783 27.51 -27.32 -20.52
CA GLY A 783 27.96 -28.36 -21.44
C GLY A 783 27.77 -28.00 -22.92
N LYS A 784 28.31 -28.82 -23.83
CA LYS A 784 28.25 -28.54 -25.29
C LYS A 784 26.87 -28.76 -25.90
N ARG A 785 26.04 -29.54 -25.22
CA ARG A 785 24.67 -29.92 -25.56
C ARG A 785 23.67 -29.48 -24.49
N CYS A 786 24.10 -28.68 -23.51
CA CYS A 786 23.30 -28.24 -22.36
C CYS A 786 22.79 -29.43 -21.53
N GLU A 787 23.70 -30.37 -21.29
CA GLU A 787 23.46 -31.69 -20.74
C GLU A 787 23.64 -31.77 -19.21
N TYR A 788 24.35 -30.83 -18.58
CA TYR A 788 24.61 -30.80 -17.14
C TYR A 788 23.86 -29.66 -16.45
N LEU A 789 23.35 -29.86 -15.23
CA LEU A 789 22.68 -28.85 -14.39
C LEU A 789 23.61 -28.45 -13.25
N THR A 790 24.16 -27.24 -13.30
CA THR A 790 25.29 -26.82 -12.46
C THR A 790 25.00 -25.62 -11.55
N SER A 791 23.76 -25.12 -11.56
CA SER A 791 23.30 -24.08 -10.63
C SER A 791 21.79 -24.17 -10.39
N LEU A 792 21.37 -23.88 -9.16
CA LEU A 792 20.01 -24.00 -8.67
C LEU A 792 19.67 -22.83 -7.74
N SER A 793 18.51 -22.24 -7.93
CA SER A 793 17.87 -21.37 -6.94
C SER A 793 16.94 -22.18 -6.03
N PHE A 794 17.04 -21.92 -4.74
CA PHE A 794 16.20 -22.45 -3.68
C PHE A 794 15.29 -21.32 -3.22
N VAL A 795 13.97 -21.50 -3.29
CA VAL A 795 12.99 -20.38 -3.20
C VAL A 795 11.93 -20.64 -2.11
N HIS A 796 11.94 -21.82 -1.48
CA HIS A 796 10.93 -22.21 -0.50
C HIS A 796 11.57 -22.86 0.73
N ASN A 797 10.94 -22.69 1.89
CA ASN A 797 11.44 -23.17 3.18
C ASN A 797 11.52 -24.71 3.31
N ASN A 798 11.06 -25.45 2.30
CA ASN A 798 11.21 -26.90 2.15
C ASN A 798 11.83 -27.33 0.80
N SER A 799 12.68 -26.48 0.21
CA SER A 799 13.50 -26.81 -0.96
C SER A 799 14.73 -27.62 -0.56
N PHE A 800 15.06 -28.70 -1.28
CA PHE A 800 16.30 -29.46 -1.04
C PHE A 800 16.70 -30.30 -2.25
N VAL A 801 17.95 -30.75 -2.26
CA VAL A 801 18.51 -31.68 -3.24
C VAL A 801 19.17 -32.86 -2.54
N GLU A 802 18.90 -34.07 -3.00
CA GLU A 802 19.41 -35.34 -2.45
C GLU A 802 20.43 -35.97 -3.41
N LEU A 803 21.66 -36.21 -2.92
CA LEU A 803 22.82 -36.68 -3.66
C LEU A 803 23.39 -37.98 -3.05
N GLU A 804 24.29 -38.64 -3.78
CA GLU A 804 25.06 -39.77 -3.24
C GLU A 804 25.85 -39.38 -1.95
N PRO A 805 26.06 -40.32 -1.01
CA PRO A 805 26.81 -40.10 0.23
C PRO A 805 28.18 -39.44 0.03
N LEU A 806 28.62 -38.60 0.96
CA LEU A 806 29.93 -37.96 0.93
C LEU A 806 31.06 -38.98 1.16
N ARG A 807 31.55 -39.58 0.07
CA ARG A 807 32.60 -40.62 0.10
C ARG A 807 33.94 -40.08 0.62
N THR A 808 34.20 -40.22 1.92
CA THR A 808 35.43 -39.79 2.62
C THR A 808 36.54 -40.86 2.52
N LYS A 809 37.75 -40.51 2.04
CA LYS A 809 38.92 -41.43 2.03
C LYS A 809 40.29 -40.73 1.94
N PRO A 810 41.04 -40.56 3.04
CA PRO A 810 40.61 -40.24 4.41
C PRO A 810 40.31 -38.73 4.58
N GLU A 811 40.18 -38.03 3.45
CA GLU A 811 39.83 -36.63 3.33
C GLU A 811 38.49 -36.48 2.61
N ALA A 812 37.84 -35.35 2.81
CA ALA A 812 36.72 -34.87 2.02
C ALA A 812 36.84 -33.35 1.83
N ASN A 813 36.55 -32.90 0.61
CA ASN A 813 36.62 -31.49 0.23
C ASN A 813 35.31 -31.10 -0.46
N VAL A 814 34.60 -30.14 0.12
CA VAL A 814 33.38 -29.57 -0.46
C VAL A 814 33.59 -28.07 -0.65
N THR A 815 33.34 -27.56 -1.85
CA THR A 815 33.36 -26.13 -2.16
C THR A 815 32.01 -25.72 -2.72
N ILE A 816 31.40 -24.70 -2.13
CA ILE A 816 30.07 -24.19 -2.52
C ILE A 816 30.20 -22.69 -2.78
N MET A 817 29.83 -22.23 -3.98
CA MET A 817 29.59 -20.81 -4.23
C MET A 817 28.09 -20.51 -4.15
N PHE A 818 27.69 -19.64 -3.22
CA PHE A 818 26.28 -19.34 -2.97
C PHE A 818 26.04 -17.86 -2.69
N SER A 819 24.80 -17.40 -2.84
CA SER A 819 24.35 -16.05 -2.47
C SER A 819 23.00 -16.08 -1.77
N THR A 820 22.84 -15.29 -0.71
CA THR A 820 21.64 -15.24 0.14
C THR A 820 21.59 -13.97 0.99
N GLU A 821 20.38 -13.56 1.37
CA GLU A 821 20.10 -12.54 2.41
C GLU A 821 19.54 -13.18 3.69
N GLN A 822 19.35 -14.51 3.70
CA GLN A 822 18.74 -15.25 4.80
C GLN A 822 19.75 -15.47 5.93
N GLU A 823 19.41 -15.04 7.16
CA GLU A 823 20.31 -15.24 8.30
C GLU A 823 20.44 -16.69 8.77
N ASN A 824 19.44 -17.54 8.53
CA ASN A 824 19.37 -18.90 9.06
C ASN A 824 18.82 -19.89 8.03
N GLY A 825 19.47 -21.04 7.83
CA GLY A 825 19.03 -22.05 6.84
C GLY A 825 20.06 -23.15 6.56
N VAL A 826 19.60 -24.36 6.27
CA VAL A 826 20.48 -25.53 6.06
C VAL A 826 21.18 -25.45 4.70
N LEU A 827 22.52 -25.40 4.69
CA LEU A 827 23.33 -25.38 3.46
C LEU A 827 23.69 -26.80 3.01
N LEU A 828 24.14 -27.64 3.93
CA LEU A 828 24.59 -29.01 3.68
C LEU A 828 24.36 -29.88 4.91
N TYR A 829 23.89 -31.12 4.72
CA TYR A 829 23.76 -32.09 5.79
C TYR A 829 24.02 -33.51 5.27
N ASP A 830 24.88 -34.27 5.94
CA ASP A 830 25.06 -35.70 5.73
C ASP A 830 25.48 -36.35 7.06
N GLY A 831 24.75 -37.39 7.48
CA GLY A 831 25.01 -38.16 8.69
C GLY A 831 23.80 -38.49 9.58
N GLN A 832 24.07 -39.30 10.59
CA GLN A 832 23.22 -39.56 11.76
C GLN A 832 24.13 -39.49 13.00
N ASN A 833 24.56 -40.63 13.56
CA ASN A 833 25.44 -40.66 14.75
C ASN A 833 26.83 -40.02 14.52
N GLU A 834 27.37 -40.13 13.31
CA GLU A 834 28.47 -39.30 12.81
C GLU A 834 27.87 -38.35 11.77
N HIS A 835 28.18 -37.06 11.82
CA HIS A 835 27.62 -36.08 10.89
C HIS A 835 28.54 -34.91 10.54
N LEU A 836 28.29 -34.37 9.35
CA LEU A 836 28.70 -33.03 8.94
C LEU A 836 27.44 -32.22 8.61
N ALA A 837 27.13 -31.24 9.47
CA ALA A 837 26.03 -30.32 9.25
C ALA A 837 26.57 -28.89 9.09
N VAL A 838 26.12 -28.21 8.04
CA VAL A 838 26.49 -26.83 7.71
C VAL A 838 25.21 -26.03 7.53
N GLU A 839 25.03 -25.02 8.35
CA GLU A 839 23.86 -24.14 8.33
C GLU A 839 24.28 -22.67 8.39
N LEU A 840 23.43 -21.79 7.89
CA LEU A 840 23.47 -20.38 8.23
C LEU A 840 22.89 -20.23 9.64
N PHE A 841 23.56 -19.43 10.47
CA PHE A 841 23.10 -19.06 11.81
C PHE A 841 23.48 -17.59 12.07
N LYS A 842 22.48 -16.72 12.21
CA LYS A 842 22.66 -15.25 12.37
C LYS A 842 23.59 -14.64 11.33
N GLY A 843 23.38 -15.01 10.07
CA GLY A 843 24.13 -14.51 8.92
C GLY A 843 25.55 -15.06 8.76
N ARG A 844 25.92 -16.10 9.50
CA ARG A 844 27.25 -16.74 9.48
C ARG A 844 27.13 -18.23 9.16
N ILE A 845 28.17 -18.82 8.58
CA ILE A 845 28.23 -20.27 8.42
C ILE A 845 28.56 -20.90 9.77
N ARG A 846 27.63 -21.67 10.34
CA ARG A 846 27.87 -22.61 11.44
C ARG A 846 28.16 -23.99 10.86
N VAL A 847 29.20 -24.64 11.34
CA VAL A 847 29.47 -26.06 11.11
C VAL A 847 29.35 -26.83 12.42
N SER A 848 28.68 -27.97 12.36
CA SER A 848 28.65 -29.03 13.38
C SER A 848 29.35 -30.24 12.79
N TYR A 849 30.40 -30.74 13.46
CA TYR A 849 31.25 -31.81 12.97
C TYR A 849 31.51 -32.83 14.08
N ASP A 850 31.05 -34.06 13.86
CA ASP A 850 31.04 -35.13 14.87
C ASP A 850 31.78 -36.38 14.38
N LEU A 851 32.60 -36.98 15.25
CA LEU A 851 33.34 -38.23 15.04
C LEU A 851 33.05 -39.26 16.15
N GLY A 852 31.90 -39.13 16.81
CA GLY A 852 31.56 -39.81 18.06
C GLY A 852 32.07 -39.03 19.27
N ASN A 853 31.84 -37.71 19.32
CA ASN A 853 32.22 -36.84 20.44
C ASN A 853 31.06 -36.00 20.94
N TYR A 854 30.80 -36.06 22.25
CA TYR A 854 29.74 -35.28 22.88
C TYR A 854 30.30 -34.37 24.00
N PRO A 855 29.98 -33.07 24.04
CA PRO A 855 29.21 -32.32 23.03
C PRO A 855 29.97 -32.17 21.70
N VAL A 856 29.21 -32.16 20.60
CA VAL A 856 29.73 -32.01 19.22
C VAL A 856 30.55 -30.74 19.04
N SER A 857 31.61 -30.83 18.22
CA SER A 857 32.49 -29.71 17.92
C SER A 857 31.81 -28.73 16.95
N THR A 858 31.69 -27.47 17.35
CA THR A 858 30.99 -26.43 16.57
C THR A 858 31.87 -25.23 16.26
N MET A 859 31.76 -24.69 15.05
CA MET A 859 32.52 -23.52 14.62
C MET A 859 31.67 -22.56 13.77
N TYR A 860 32.08 -21.28 13.74
CA TYR A 860 31.39 -20.20 13.03
C TYR A 860 32.36 -19.41 12.14
N SER A 861 31.93 -18.98 10.95
CA SER A 861 32.71 -18.07 10.07
C SER A 861 32.99 -16.71 10.72
N PHE A 862 34.13 -16.10 10.39
CA PHE A 862 34.45 -14.72 10.80
C PHE A 862 33.72 -13.70 9.93
N GLU A 863 33.46 -14.09 8.68
CA GLU A 863 32.72 -13.39 7.65
C GLU A 863 31.21 -13.56 7.87
N MET A 864 30.44 -12.49 7.63
CA MET A 864 28.99 -12.56 7.39
C MET A 864 28.78 -12.97 5.94
N VAL A 865 27.77 -13.79 5.67
CA VAL A 865 27.47 -14.36 4.34
C VAL A 865 26.01 -14.16 3.90
N SER A 866 25.27 -13.30 4.62
CA SER A 866 23.87 -12.97 4.37
C SER A 866 23.70 -11.51 3.89
N ASP A 867 24.63 -11.03 3.04
CA ASP A 867 24.62 -9.68 2.46
C ASP A 867 24.18 -9.67 0.98
N GLY A 868 23.57 -10.77 0.52
CA GLY A 868 23.18 -11.02 -0.86
C GLY A 868 24.33 -11.38 -1.81
N LYS A 869 25.60 -11.26 -1.40
CA LYS A 869 26.77 -11.45 -2.28
C LYS A 869 27.09 -12.92 -2.52
N TYR A 870 27.83 -13.17 -3.59
CA TYR A 870 28.34 -14.51 -3.87
C TYR A 870 29.56 -14.80 -3.01
N HIS A 871 29.37 -15.63 -1.99
CA HIS A 871 30.43 -16.15 -1.15
C HIS A 871 30.90 -17.52 -1.65
N VAL A 872 32.18 -17.83 -1.40
CA VAL A 872 32.77 -19.16 -1.64
C VAL A 872 33.15 -19.77 -0.29
N ALA A 873 32.44 -20.82 0.10
CA ALA A 873 32.76 -21.62 1.27
C ALA A 873 33.59 -22.85 0.87
N GLU A 874 34.81 -22.93 1.40
CA GLU A 874 35.73 -24.08 1.30
C GLU A 874 35.63 -24.89 2.61
N LEU A 875 35.18 -26.14 2.54
CA LEU A 875 35.00 -27.07 3.64
C LEU A 875 35.96 -28.25 3.46
N LEU A 876 36.94 -28.39 4.36
CA LEU A 876 38.01 -29.38 4.24
C LEU A 876 38.10 -30.24 5.51
N ALA A 877 37.73 -31.51 5.41
CA ALA A 877 37.89 -32.51 6.45
C ALA A 877 39.09 -33.42 6.12
N ILE A 878 40.07 -33.53 7.02
CA ILE A 878 41.24 -34.41 6.90
C ILE A 878 41.44 -35.10 8.24
N LYS A 879 41.19 -36.42 8.29
CA LYS A 879 41.21 -37.20 9.54
C LYS A 879 40.28 -36.57 10.59
N LYS A 880 40.82 -36.20 11.75
CA LYS A 880 40.17 -35.52 12.87
C LYS A 880 40.08 -34.00 12.73
N ASN A 881 40.75 -33.41 11.73
CA ASN A 881 40.77 -31.95 11.55
C ASN A 881 39.70 -31.52 10.54
N PHE A 882 38.87 -30.56 10.94
CA PHE A 882 37.97 -29.86 10.03
C PHE A 882 38.41 -28.41 9.87
N THR A 883 38.38 -27.89 8.64
CA THR A 883 38.74 -26.50 8.31
C THR A 883 37.67 -25.85 7.45
N LEU A 884 37.19 -24.67 7.88
CA LEU A 884 36.30 -23.78 7.13
C LEU A 884 37.09 -22.57 6.66
N ARG A 885 36.86 -22.15 5.42
CA ARG A 885 37.34 -20.86 4.90
C ARG A 885 36.28 -20.24 3.99
N VAL A 886 36.07 -18.93 4.14
CA VAL A 886 35.11 -18.15 3.33
C VAL A 886 35.88 -17.11 2.54
N ASP A 887 35.56 -16.93 1.25
CA ASP A 887 36.08 -15.87 0.36
C ASP A 887 37.60 -15.73 0.29
N ARG A 888 38.32 -16.85 0.51
CA ARG A 888 39.79 -16.90 0.64
C ARG A 888 40.33 -16.13 1.87
N GLY A 889 39.47 -15.75 2.80
CA GLY A 889 39.79 -15.12 4.09
C GLY A 889 40.52 -16.03 5.07
N LEU A 890 40.34 -15.74 6.37
CA LEU A 890 41.03 -16.47 7.44
C LEU A 890 40.39 -17.85 7.64
N ALA A 891 41.19 -18.89 7.48
CA ALA A 891 40.74 -20.25 7.79
C ALA A 891 40.55 -20.43 9.30
N ARG A 892 39.42 -21.01 9.71
CA ARG A 892 39.27 -21.60 11.05
C ARG A 892 39.42 -23.11 10.95
N SER A 893 40.10 -23.70 11.91
CA SER A 893 40.19 -25.15 12.06
C SER A 893 39.75 -25.57 13.46
N ILE A 894 39.15 -26.75 13.55
CA ILE A 894 38.86 -27.47 14.79
C ILE A 894 39.50 -28.86 14.69
N ILE A 895 39.99 -29.36 15.82
CA ILE A 895 40.46 -30.73 15.98
C ILE A 895 39.37 -31.47 16.77
N ASN A 896 38.94 -32.62 16.28
CA ASN A 896 37.89 -33.40 16.90
C ASN A 896 38.51 -34.58 17.69
N GLU A 897 38.22 -34.67 18.99
CA GLU A 897 38.77 -35.72 19.87
C GLU A 897 38.02 -37.06 19.82
N GLY A 898 36.94 -37.18 19.04
CA GLY A 898 36.06 -38.36 18.99
C GLY A 898 36.74 -39.69 18.68
N GLU A 899 36.05 -40.79 18.96
CA GLU A 899 36.64 -42.14 18.91
C GLU A 899 37.14 -42.53 17.50
N HIS A 900 36.59 -41.94 16.44
CA HIS A 900 36.92 -42.26 15.05
C HIS A 900 38.05 -41.39 14.48
N ASP A 901 38.99 -42.00 13.76
CA ASP A 901 40.13 -41.31 13.11
C ASP A 901 39.74 -40.40 11.92
N TYR A 902 38.55 -40.61 11.34
CA TYR A 902 38.00 -39.84 10.22
C TYR A 902 36.50 -40.09 10.09
N LEU A 903 35.78 -39.11 9.52
CA LEU A 903 34.33 -39.12 9.31
C LEU A 903 33.89 -40.23 8.33
N ARG A 904 32.89 -41.06 8.68
CA ARG A 904 32.38 -42.18 7.87
C ARG A 904 30.89 -42.07 7.59
N LEU A 905 30.54 -41.41 6.48
CA LEU A 905 29.14 -41.22 6.08
C LEU A 905 28.67 -42.28 5.07
N THR A 906 27.49 -42.83 5.33
CA THR A 906 26.79 -43.80 4.47
C THR A 906 25.38 -43.35 4.07
N SER A 907 24.88 -42.29 4.70
CA SER A 907 23.62 -41.59 4.43
C SER A 907 23.66 -40.78 3.12
N PRO A 908 22.51 -40.47 2.50
CA PRO A 908 22.45 -39.52 1.40
C PRO A 908 22.91 -38.11 1.84
N LEU A 909 23.60 -37.41 0.93
CA LEU A 909 24.02 -36.03 1.13
C LEU A 909 22.89 -35.08 0.71
N PHE A 910 22.48 -34.21 1.62
CA PHE A 910 21.46 -33.19 1.35
C PHE A 910 22.09 -31.79 1.20
N ILE A 911 21.63 -31.03 0.20
CA ILE A 911 22.07 -29.65 -0.08
C ILE A 911 20.87 -28.70 -0.13
N GLY A 912 21.03 -27.54 0.50
CA GLY A 912 20.09 -26.42 0.54
C GLY A 912 18.82 -26.65 1.38
N GLY A 913 18.71 -27.78 2.07
CA GLY A 913 17.58 -28.16 2.92
C GLY A 913 17.65 -29.64 3.25
N ILE A 914 16.71 -30.13 4.06
CA ILE A 914 16.62 -31.54 4.47
C ILE A 914 15.15 -32.00 4.47
N PRO A 915 14.82 -33.24 4.04
CA PRO A 915 13.45 -33.74 4.13
C PRO A 915 12.98 -33.93 5.59
N PRO A 916 11.66 -33.95 5.86
CA PRO A 916 11.13 -33.82 7.22
C PRO A 916 11.56 -34.91 8.21
N GLU A 917 11.65 -36.17 7.79
CA GLU A 917 12.01 -37.30 8.67
C GLU A 917 13.45 -37.21 9.20
N PRO A 918 14.51 -37.19 8.36
CA PRO A 918 15.88 -37.00 8.84
C PRO A 918 16.12 -35.58 9.38
N GLY A 919 15.34 -34.59 8.94
CA GLY A 919 15.33 -33.25 9.54
C GLY A 919 14.92 -33.27 11.00
N GLN A 920 13.81 -33.93 11.31
CA GLN A 920 13.34 -34.03 12.70
C GLN A 920 14.35 -34.75 13.58
N GLU A 921 14.97 -35.82 13.09
CA GLU A 921 16.06 -36.52 13.79
C GLU A 921 17.29 -35.61 14.01
N ALA A 922 17.78 -34.94 12.97
CA ALA A 922 18.91 -34.02 13.05
C ALA A 922 18.67 -32.82 14.00
N PHE A 923 17.41 -32.42 14.17
CA PHE A 923 17.02 -31.38 15.13
C PHE A 923 16.93 -31.91 16.56
N THR A 924 16.35 -33.10 16.79
CA THR A 924 16.28 -33.70 18.13
C THR A 924 17.66 -34.12 18.65
N GLN A 925 18.55 -34.57 17.77
CA GLN A 925 19.94 -34.93 18.07
C GLN A 925 20.91 -33.71 18.04
N TRP A 926 20.41 -32.48 17.85
CA TRP A 926 21.18 -31.23 17.93
C TRP A 926 22.27 -31.00 16.86
N HIS A 927 22.17 -31.68 15.73
CA HIS A 927 23.09 -31.48 14.59
C HIS A 927 22.85 -30.10 13.98
N LEU A 928 21.58 -29.77 13.76
CA LEU A 928 21.08 -28.49 13.23
C LEU A 928 20.36 -27.67 14.31
N ARG A 929 20.49 -26.33 14.28
CA ARG A 929 19.73 -25.43 15.16
C ARG A 929 18.40 -25.00 14.54
N ASN A 930 18.26 -25.10 13.21
CA ASN A 930 17.03 -24.80 12.48
C ASN A 930 16.84 -25.75 11.30
N LEU A 931 15.59 -26.06 10.94
CA LEU A 931 15.21 -26.91 9.81
C LEU A 931 14.73 -26.12 8.58
N THR A 932 14.75 -24.78 8.63
CA THR A 932 14.49 -23.95 7.46
C THR A 932 15.46 -24.30 6.33
N SER A 933 14.94 -24.59 5.15
CA SER A 933 15.77 -24.70 3.95
C SER A 933 16.47 -23.37 3.64
N PHE A 934 17.61 -23.45 2.97
CA PHE A 934 18.29 -22.32 2.38
C PHE A 934 17.42 -21.67 1.30
N ASN A 935 17.39 -20.34 1.30
CA ASN A 935 16.79 -19.50 0.26
C ASN A 935 17.90 -18.64 -0.35
N GLY A 936 18.03 -18.66 -1.67
CA GLY A 936 19.14 -18.07 -2.40
C GLY A 936 19.55 -18.90 -3.60
N CYS A 937 20.72 -18.62 -4.17
CA CYS A 937 21.25 -19.43 -5.28
C CYS A 937 22.57 -20.12 -4.94
N MET A 938 22.72 -21.36 -5.39
CA MET A 938 24.00 -22.08 -5.39
C MET A 938 24.46 -22.36 -6.84
N ARG A 939 25.76 -22.19 -7.08
CA ARG A 939 26.41 -22.49 -8.37
C ARG A 939 27.81 -23.03 -8.11
N GLU A 940 28.38 -23.73 -9.10
CA GLU A 940 29.77 -24.22 -9.04
C GLU A 940 30.06 -25.01 -7.75
N VAL A 941 29.19 -25.97 -7.43
CA VAL A 941 29.39 -26.88 -6.29
C VAL A 941 30.38 -27.97 -6.68
N TRP A 942 31.42 -28.16 -5.87
CA TRP A 942 32.45 -29.19 -6.05
C TRP A 942 32.48 -30.12 -4.84
N ILE A 943 32.50 -31.42 -5.09
CA ILE A 943 32.66 -32.46 -4.07
C ILE A 943 33.83 -33.35 -4.49
N ASN A 944 34.83 -33.47 -3.63
CA ASN A 944 36.06 -34.25 -3.85
C ASN A 944 36.69 -33.98 -5.22
N HIS A 945 36.85 -32.68 -5.53
CA HIS A 945 37.39 -32.14 -6.79
C HIS A 945 36.59 -32.46 -8.07
N LYS A 946 35.36 -32.96 -7.95
CA LYS A 946 34.43 -33.15 -9.08
C LYS A 946 33.30 -32.12 -9.03
N PRO A 947 32.92 -31.49 -10.16
CA PRO A 947 31.77 -30.61 -10.20
C PRO A 947 30.49 -31.43 -10.05
N VAL A 948 29.55 -30.95 -9.25
CA VAL A 948 28.24 -31.59 -9.07
C VAL A 948 27.35 -31.25 -10.27
N ASP A 949 26.80 -32.30 -10.89
CA ASP A 949 25.72 -32.20 -11.85
C ASP A 949 24.42 -32.67 -11.19
N PHE A 950 23.56 -31.70 -10.87
CA PHE A 950 22.30 -31.92 -10.17
C PHE A 950 21.29 -32.73 -10.99
N THR A 951 21.48 -32.95 -12.31
CA THR A 951 20.59 -33.88 -13.06
C THR A 951 20.66 -35.31 -12.55
N ASN A 952 21.75 -35.69 -11.86
CA ASN A 952 21.92 -37.01 -11.26
C ASN A 952 21.45 -37.08 -9.79
N ALA A 953 20.84 -36.01 -9.26
CA ALA A 953 20.26 -36.02 -7.92
C ALA A 953 19.11 -37.04 -7.86
N ALA A 954 19.06 -37.83 -6.78
CA ALA A 954 17.99 -38.82 -6.58
C ALA A 954 16.62 -38.15 -6.42
N ARG A 955 16.61 -36.94 -5.83
CA ARG A 955 15.42 -36.15 -5.57
C ARG A 955 15.75 -34.65 -5.57
N GLN A 956 14.84 -33.87 -6.13
CA GLN A 956 14.88 -32.40 -6.11
C GLN A 956 13.50 -31.89 -5.70
N GLN A 957 13.43 -31.15 -4.59
CA GLN A 957 12.19 -30.59 -4.07
C GLN A 957 12.21 -29.07 -4.24
N LYS A 958 11.23 -28.51 -4.96
CA LYS A 958 11.00 -27.05 -5.10
C LYS A 958 12.26 -26.20 -5.38
N VAL A 959 13.15 -26.68 -6.24
CA VAL A 959 14.31 -25.92 -6.75
C VAL A 959 14.10 -25.53 -8.21
N THR A 960 14.68 -24.40 -8.63
CA THR A 960 14.58 -23.91 -10.02
C THR A 960 15.97 -23.84 -10.68
N PRO A 961 16.14 -24.28 -11.94
CA PRO A 961 17.41 -24.17 -12.65
C PRO A 961 17.93 -22.73 -12.80
N GLY A 962 19.16 -22.51 -12.32
CA GLY A 962 19.93 -21.29 -12.52
C GLY A 962 19.66 -20.16 -11.53
N CYS A 963 20.66 -19.29 -11.38
CA CYS A 963 20.56 -18.07 -10.59
C CYS A 963 19.99 -16.92 -11.44
N ALA A 964 18.83 -16.38 -11.07
CA ALA A 964 18.25 -15.19 -11.68
C ALA A 964 17.94 -14.13 -10.60
N PHE A 965 18.67 -13.01 -10.66
CA PHE A 965 18.50 -11.78 -9.87
C PHE A 965 18.81 -11.82 -8.36
N LEU A 966 20.10 -11.99 -8.05
CA LEU A 966 20.86 -11.28 -7.01
C LEU A 966 22.26 -11.05 -7.67
N GLN A 967 22.85 -9.86 -7.84
CA GLN A 967 22.62 -8.50 -7.30
C GLN A 967 22.98 -7.42 -8.36
N ASP A 968 22.76 -6.14 -8.06
CA ASP A 968 23.75 -5.04 -8.22
C ASP A 968 23.21 -3.73 -7.58
N GLU A 969 22.74 -3.84 -6.33
CA GLU A 969 22.91 -2.83 -5.29
C GLU A 969 23.81 -3.54 -4.24
N GLU A 970 24.74 -2.91 -3.52
CA GLU A 970 24.83 -1.54 -3.05
C GLU A 970 26.28 -1.02 -3.08
N ASP A 971 26.44 0.32 -3.08
CA ASP A 971 27.45 0.95 -2.21
C ASP A 971 27.06 2.41 -1.93
N VAL A 972 27.09 2.80 -0.65
CA VAL A 972 26.96 4.18 -0.09
C VAL A 972 25.53 4.77 0.08
N VAL A 973 24.83 4.32 1.14
CA VAL A 973 24.60 5.10 2.41
C VAL A 973 23.77 6.41 2.31
N MET A 974 22.70 6.66 3.09
CA MET A 974 22.10 5.90 4.22
C MET A 974 20.67 6.34 4.59
N GLU A 975 20.04 5.53 5.45
CA GLU A 975 18.99 5.84 6.44
C GLU A 975 17.54 6.14 5.98
N GLU A 976 16.74 5.07 5.95
CA GLU A 976 15.34 5.10 6.38
C GLU A 976 15.26 4.70 7.88
N GLU A 977 14.43 5.38 8.68
CA GLU A 977 13.91 4.83 9.94
C GLU A 977 12.47 4.35 9.70
N GLY A 978 12.19 3.10 10.07
CA GLY A 978 11.06 2.86 10.97
C GLY A 978 9.77 2.21 10.43
N LEU A 979 9.72 0.87 10.56
CA LEU A 979 8.63 0.12 11.23
C LEU A 979 7.28 -0.12 10.51
N GLU A 980 7.15 -1.37 10.06
CA GLU A 980 6.16 -2.38 10.54
C GLU A 980 4.65 -2.07 10.54
N GLU A 981 3.91 -2.85 9.74
CA GLU A 981 2.68 -3.53 10.20
C GLU A 981 2.79 -5.04 9.90
N PRO A 982 2.28 -5.94 10.77
CA PRO A 982 2.34 -7.38 10.57
C PRO A 982 1.09 -7.99 9.90
N GLU A 983 1.34 -9.04 9.11
CA GLU A 983 0.49 -10.22 8.86
C GLU A 983 -1.02 -10.05 8.57
N GLU A 984 -1.42 -10.33 7.32
CA GLU A 984 -2.70 -11.01 7.06
C GLU A 984 -2.49 -12.53 7.06
N GLU A 985 -3.43 -13.29 7.63
CA GLU A 985 -3.97 -14.42 6.87
C GLU A 985 -5.48 -14.69 7.10
N SER A 986 -6.26 -14.41 6.05
CA SER A 986 -7.59 -14.97 5.73
C SER A 986 -8.81 -14.49 6.58
N SER A 987 -9.98 -14.24 5.97
CA SER A 987 -10.62 -15.16 5.02
C SER A 987 -11.86 -14.58 4.28
N VAL A 988 -12.20 -15.28 3.19
CA VAL A 988 -13.47 -15.28 2.40
C VAL A 988 -13.71 -14.15 1.38
N ALA A 989 -14.03 -14.57 0.14
CA ALA A 989 -14.23 -13.75 -1.05
C ALA A 989 -15.70 -13.34 -1.33
N VAL A 990 -15.92 -12.38 -2.24
CA VAL A 990 -16.79 -12.50 -3.45
C VAL A 990 -16.48 -11.35 -4.45
N VAL A 991 -16.63 -11.64 -5.75
CA VAL A 991 -16.22 -10.89 -6.96
C VAL A 991 -17.04 -9.62 -7.28
N ALA A 992 -16.40 -8.59 -7.86
CA ALA A 992 -17.05 -7.52 -8.66
C ALA A 992 -16.13 -7.02 -9.81
N ALA A 993 -16.72 -6.47 -10.88
CA ALA A 993 -16.09 -6.29 -12.21
C ALA A 993 -15.38 -4.94 -12.46
N GLU A 994 -14.52 -4.93 -13.49
CA GLU A 994 -13.51 -3.91 -13.81
C GLU A 994 -14.04 -2.54 -14.29
N VAL A 995 -13.28 -1.48 -13.95
CA VAL A 995 -13.27 -0.19 -14.65
C VAL A 995 -11.88 0.01 -15.25
N VAL A 996 -11.79 0.27 -16.56
CA VAL A 996 -10.50 0.41 -17.26
C VAL A 996 -10.04 1.88 -17.23
N GLU A 997 -9.01 2.18 -16.42
CA GLU A 997 -8.36 3.50 -16.40
C GLU A 997 -7.46 3.77 -17.64
N ASP A 998 -7.24 5.04 -17.95
CA ASP A 998 -6.30 5.47 -19.00
C ASP A 998 -4.84 5.27 -18.55
N PRO A 999 -4.09 4.34 -19.15
CA PRO A 999 -2.73 4.02 -18.70
C PRO A 999 -1.73 5.18 -18.89
N CYS A 1000 -2.05 6.25 -19.62
CA CYS A 1000 -1.20 7.43 -19.73
C CYS A 1000 -1.49 8.54 -18.69
N ALA A 1001 -2.51 8.41 -17.82
CA ALA A 1001 -2.89 9.47 -16.88
C ALA A 1001 -1.78 9.85 -15.88
N HIS A 1002 -1.01 8.86 -15.41
CA HIS A 1002 0.11 9.04 -14.48
C HIS A 1002 1.45 8.51 -15.06
N HIS A 1003 1.74 8.87 -16.31
CA HIS A 1003 2.91 8.35 -17.00
C HIS A 1003 4.25 8.83 -16.41
N GLN A 1004 5.19 7.93 -16.19
CA GLN A 1004 6.53 8.25 -15.67
C GLN A 1004 7.50 8.78 -16.76
N CYS A 1005 7.03 8.98 -18.01
CA CYS A 1005 7.84 9.45 -19.13
C CYS A 1005 8.51 10.81 -18.86
N ARG A 1006 9.83 10.82 -18.66
CA ARG A 1006 10.61 12.02 -18.23
C ARG A 1006 11.12 12.84 -19.42
N ARG A 1007 11.65 14.04 -19.11
CA ARG A 1007 12.31 14.98 -20.04
C ARG A 1007 11.49 15.35 -21.30
N GLY A 1008 10.17 15.44 -21.17
CA GLY A 1008 9.26 15.86 -22.24
C GLY A 1008 9.16 14.84 -23.40
N SER A 1009 9.29 13.55 -23.07
CA SER A 1009 8.95 12.42 -23.93
C SER A 1009 7.43 12.18 -23.96
N LYS A 1010 6.92 11.45 -24.97
CA LYS A 1010 5.47 11.31 -25.20
C LYS A 1010 4.98 9.91 -24.80
N CYS A 1011 4.05 9.83 -23.87
CA CYS A 1011 3.35 8.59 -23.54
C CYS A 1011 2.46 8.10 -24.69
N VAL A 1012 2.41 6.79 -24.88
CA VAL A 1012 1.47 6.08 -25.76
C VAL A 1012 1.01 4.79 -25.08
N ALA A 1013 -0.27 4.46 -25.17
CA ALA A 1013 -0.79 3.18 -24.67
C ALA A 1013 -0.11 1.99 -25.36
N ALA A 1014 0.18 0.94 -24.59
CA ALA A 1014 0.79 -0.29 -25.08
C ALA A 1014 -0.27 -1.27 -25.61
N ARG A 1015 0.16 -2.42 -26.16
CA ARG A 1015 -0.75 -3.46 -26.68
C ARG A 1015 -1.47 -4.29 -25.60
N ARG A 1016 -1.19 -4.07 -24.31
CA ARG A 1016 -1.86 -4.73 -23.17
C ARG A 1016 -2.70 -3.70 -22.41
N PRO A 1017 -3.89 -4.06 -21.90
CA PRO A 1017 -4.68 -3.19 -21.01
C PRO A 1017 -3.84 -2.71 -19.82
N GLY A 1018 -4.07 -1.48 -19.36
CA GLY A 1018 -3.38 -0.89 -18.20
C GLY A 1018 -1.89 -0.53 -18.40
N GLN A 1019 -1.27 -0.77 -19.57
CA GLN A 1019 0.15 -0.47 -19.80
C GLN A 1019 0.39 0.69 -20.78
N TYR A 1020 1.44 1.46 -20.53
CA TYR A 1020 1.92 2.54 -21.40
C TYR A 1020 3.41 2.41 -21.73
N ALA A 1021 3.85 3.07 -22.79
CA ALA A 1021 5.24 3.14 -23.22
C ALA A 1021 5.64 4.59 -23.54
N CYS A 1022 6.89 4.95 -23.26
CA CYS A 1022 7.42 6.29 -23.46
C CYS A 1022 8.17 6.42 -24.78
N ARG A 1023 7.73 7.31 -25.67
CA ARG A 1023 8.42 7.63 -26.93
C ARG A 1023 9.42 8.76 -26.72
N CYS A 1024 10.71 8.39 -26.69
CA CYS A 1024 11.82 9.26 -26.32
C CYS A 1024 12.18 10.30 -27.39
N ARG A 1025 12.78 11.42 -26.94
CA ARG A 1025 13.39 12.41 -27.83
C ARG A 1025 14.71 11.86 -28.40
N PRO A 1026 15.14 12.27 -29.60
CA PRO A 1026 16.34 11.71 -30.24
C PRO A 1026 17.59 11.80 -29.36
N GLY A 1027 18.22 10.66 -29.11
CA GLY A 1027 19.42 10.52 -28.29
C GLY A 1027 19.16 10.06 -26.85
N TRP A 1028 17.94 10.16 -26.34
CA TRP A 1028 17.58 9.64 -25.02
C TRP A 1028 17.06 8.20 -25.11
N GLY A 1029 17.41 7.37 -24.13
CA GLY A 1029 17.03 5.97 -23.98
C GLY A 1029 16.38 5.67 -22.64
N GLY A 1030 16.22 4.38 -22.31
CA GLY A 1030 15.55 3.92 -21.09
C GLY A 1030 14.03 3.78 -21.25
N ARG A 1031 13.40 2.98 -20.36
CA ARG A 1031 11.94 2.70 -20.35
C ARG A 1031 11.12 3.98 -20.22
N TYR A 1032 11.66 5.01 -19.55
CA TYR A 1032 11.01 6.28 -19.27
C TYR A 1032 11.71 7.49 -19.91
N CYS A 1033 12.62 7.25 -20.87
CA CYS A 1033 13.34 8.29 -21.65
C CYS A 1033 14.28 9.18 -20.81
N ASP A 1034 14.91 8.56 -19.83
CA ASP A 1034 15.70 9.12 -18.76
C ASP A 1034 17.22 8.94 -18.95
N GLN A 1035 17.65 7.99 -19.79
CA GLN A 1035 19.08 7.71 -20.06
C GLN A 1035 19.66 8.64 -21.13
N ALA A 1036 20.81 9.26 -20.83
CA ALA A 1036 21.54 10.13 -21.76
C ALA A 1036 22.41 9.34 -22.77
N PRO A 1037 22.69 9.87 -23.98
CA PRO A 1037 23.51 9.20 -24.99
C PRO A 1037 25.00 9.20 -24.60
N SER A 1038 25.61 8.02 -24.50
CA SER A 1038 27.00 7.82 -24.04
C SER A 1038 28.01 7.53 -25.17
N CYS A 1039 27.63 7.68 -26.44
CA CYS A 1039 28.45 7.36 -27.61
C CYS A 1039 29.80 8.10 -27.68
N ARG A 1040 30.86 7.39 -27.30
CA ARG A 1040 32.25 7.87 -27.19
C ARG A 1040 33.17 7.14 -28.18
N LYS A 1041 34.44 7.57 -28.25
CA LYS A 1041 35.43 7.03 -29.20
C LYS A 1041 36.61 6.41 -28.46
N GLU A 1042 36.68 5.09 -28.49
CA GLU A 1042 37.82 4.33 -27.99
C GLU A 1042 38.94 4.27 -29.03
N GLN A 1043 40.20 4.22 -28.59
CA GLN A 1043 41.38 4.30 -29.46
C GLN A 1043 42.33 3.15 -29.16
N THR A 1044 42.58 2.29 -30.13
CA THR A 1044 43.54 1.17 -30.00
C THR A 1044 44.75 1.35 -30.92
N ARG A 1045 45.83 0.60 -30.65
CA ARG A 1045 47.07 0.60 -31.45
C ARG A 1045 47.46 -0.83 -31.75
N GLU A 1046 46.91 -1.37 -32.82
CA GLU A 1046 47.11 -2.76 -33.23
C GLU A 1046 47.77 -2.83 -34.61
N TYR A 1047 48.33 -3.99 -34.95
CA TYR A 1047 48.84 -4.22 -36.30
C TYR A 1047 47.67 -4.52 -37.22
N TYR A 1048 47.56 -3.80 -38.34
CA TYR A 1048 46.51 -4.08 -39.32
C TYR A 1048 46.93 -5.30 -40.14
N SER A 1049 46.10 -6.34 -40.14
CA SER A 1049 46.34 -7.59 -40.87
C SER A 1049 45.14 -7.99 -41.72
N GLU A 1050 45.40 -8.40 -42.96
CA GLU A 1050 44.38 -8.79 -43.93
C GLU A 1050 45.00 -9.76 -44.94
N ASN A 1051 44.28 -10.82 -45.31
CA ASN A 1051 44.65 -11.81 -46.34
C ASN A 1051 46.11 -12.32 -46.26
N GLY A 1052 46.59 -12.67 -45.06
CA GLY A 1052 47.97 -13.16 -44.86
C GLY A 1052 49.05 -12.07 -44.91
N CYS A 1053 48.66 -10.80 -44.87
CA CYS A 1053 49.57 -9.65 -44.88
C CYS A 1053 49.39 -8.79 -43.63
N ARG A 1054 50.49 -8.25 -43.07
CA ARG A 1054 50.51 -7.45 -41.83
C ARG A 1054 51.23 -6.11 -42.01
N SER A 1055 50.79 -5.08 -41.30
CA SER A 1055 51.45 -3.77 -41.32
C SER A 1055 52.82 -3.83 -40.63
N ARG A 1056 53.82 -3.08 -41.12
CA ARG A 1056 55.17 -3.07 -40.49
C ARG A 1056 55.21 -2.43 -39.09
N LYS A 1057 54.24 -1.56 -38.78
CA LYS A 1057 54.10 -0.88 -37.48
C LYS A 1057 52.63 -0.89 -37.03
N PRO A 1058 52.34 -0.77 -35.72
CA PRO A 1058 50.97 -0.62 -35.22
C PRO A 1058 50.28 0.61 -35.83
N VAL A 1059 49.04 0.45 -36.27
CA VAL A 1059 48.19 1.52 -36.77
C VAL A 1059 47.30 2.00 -35.62
N LYS A 1060 47.25 3.32 -35.40
CA LYS A 1060 46.33 3.90 -34.41
C LYS A 1060 44.91 3.89 -34.97
N MET A 1061 44.13 2.89 -34.58
CA MET A 1061 42.73 2.69 -34.95
C MET A 1061 41.82 3.28 -33.86
N ALA A 1062 40.51 3.29 -34.12
CA ALA A 1062 39.52 3.75 -33.16
C ALA A 1062 38.15 3.11 -33.47
N LYS A 1063 37.41 2.76 -32.41
CA LYS A 1063 36.04 2.26 -32.47
C LYS A 1063 35.09 3.27 -31.82
N CYS A 1064 33.81 3.16 -32.13
CA CYS A 1064 32.76 3.92 -31.48
C CYS A 1064 31.99 2.98 -30.57
N ASP A 1065 31.83 3.36 -29.31
CA ASP A 1065 31.17 2.55 -28.29
C ASP A 1065 30.28 3.43 -27.39
N GLY A 1066 29.25 2.83 -26.79
CA GLY A 1066 28.26 3.49 -25.94
C GLY A 1066 26.83 3.50 -26.51
N SER A 1067 25.87 3.85 -25.64
CA SER A 1067 24.44 3.79 -25.90
C SER A 1067 23.90 5.09 -26.53
N CYS A 1068 22.79 4.97 -27.26
CA CYS A 1068 22.18 6.05 -28.04
C CYS A 1068 20.64 6.02 -28.03
N GLY A 1069 20.03 5.28 -27.09
CA GLY A 1069 18.59 4.99 -27.07
C GLY A 1069 18.18 4.19 -28.30
N SER A 1070 17.15 4.62 -29.02
CA SER A 1070 16.65 3.96 -30.25
C SER A 1070 17.54 4.16 -31.50
N ASN A 1071 18.79 4.58 -31.33
CA ASN A 1071 19.75 4.89 -32.39
C ASN A 1071 21.05 4.13 -32.13
N CYS A 1072 21.94 4.00 -33.13
CA CYS A 1072 23.24 3.34 -32.96
C CYS A 1072 24.40 4.33 -32.82
N CYS A 1073 25.36 4.02 -31.95
CA CYS A 1073 26.63 4.75 -31.85
C CYS A 1073 27.55 4.39 -33.03
N ARG A 1074 27.89 5.36 -33.90
CA ARG A 1074 28.74 5.11 -35.08
C ARG A 1074 29.69 6.25 -35.39
N ALA A 1075 30.65 5.96 -36.27
CA ALA A 1075 31.64 6.92 -36.76
C ALA A 1075 30.97 8.01 -37.60
N ARG A 1076 30.80 9.21 -37.02
CA ARG A 1076 30.28 10.40 -37.71
C ARG A 1076 31.29 11.00 -38.70
N LYS A 1077 32.58 10.73 -38.51
CA LYS A 1077 33.65 11.19 -39.40
C LYS A 1077 34.80 10.19 -39.39
N THR A 1078 35.14 9.62 -40.54
CA THR A 1078 36.34 8.81 -40.78
C THR A 1078 37.41 9.63 -41.54
N LYS A 1079 38.62 9.10 -41.65
CA LYS A 1079 39.66 9.60 -42.55
C LYS A 1079 40.46 8.40 -43.09
N ARG A 1080 40.53 8.25 -44.41
CA ARG A 1080 41.40 7.29 -45.08
C ARG A 1080 42.87 7.55 -44.78
N ARG A 1081 43.62 6.47 -44.56
CA ARG A 1081 45.06 6.46 -44.35
C ARG A 1081 45.68 5.29 -45.12
N LYS A 1082 46.63 5.59 -46.00
CA LYS A 1082 47.49 4.59 -46.64
C LYS A 1082 48.33 3.85 -45.60
N VAL A 1083 48.12 2.54 -45.50
CA VAL A 1083 48.87 1.59 -44.67
C VAL A 1083 49.65 0.66 -45.59
N ARG A 1084 50.97 0.53 -45.38
CA ARG A 1084 51.81 -0.43 -46.10
C ARG A 1084 51.72 -1.80 -45.42
N LEU A 1085 51.33 -2.80 -46.19
CA LEU A 1085 51.23 -4.21 -45.80
C LEU A 1085 52.41 -5.00 -46.38
N ILE A 1086 52.84 -6.02 -45.65
CA ILE A 1086 53.86 -6.99 -46.07
C ILE A 1086 53.22 -8.37 -45.89
N CYS A 1087 53.25 -9.17 -46.95
CA CYS A 1087 52.62 -10.48 -47.02
C CYS A 1087 53.61 -11.60 -46.70
N ASN A 1088 53.09 -12.78 -46.33
CA ASN A 1088 53.91 -13.95 -46.00
C ASN A 1088 54.74 -14.47 -47.20
N ASP A 1089 54.31 -14.18 -48.43
CA ASP A 1089 55.04 -14.45 -49.69
C ASP A 1089 56.13 -13.41 -50.03
N GLY A 1090 56.35 -12.43 -49.15
CA GLY A 1090 57.31 -11.33 -49.34
C GLY A 1090 56.79 -10.15 -50.16
N THR A 1091 55.59 -10.25 -50.76
CA THR A 1091 54.99 -9.14 -51.53
C THR A 1091 54.61 -7.96 -50.64
N ARG A 1092 54.58 -6.76 -51.23
CA ARG A 1092 54.35 -5.50 -50.50
C ARG A 1092 53.41 -4.59 -51.29
N TYR A 1093 52.29 -4.21 -50.68
CA TYR A 1093 51.35 -3.25 -51.26
C TYR A 1093 50.86 -2.24 -50.23
N THR A 1094 50.19 -1.19 -50.71
CA THR A 1094 49.64 -0.12 -49.86
C THR A 1094 48.13 -0.11 -49.98
N LYS A 1095 47.42 -0.20 -48.86
CA LYS A 1095 45.95 -0.15 -48.82
C LYS A 1095 45.46 1.07 -48.05
N ASP A 1096 44.40 1.71 -48.52
CA ASP A 1096 43.73 2.79 -47.80
C ASP A 1096 42.78 2.21 -46.73
N VAL A 1097 43.07 2.52 -45.46
CA VAL A 1097 42.29 2.08 -44.30
C VAL A 1097 41.55 3.27 -43.70
N ASP A 1098 40.24 3.12 -43.48
CA ASP A 1098 39.39 4.17 -42.92
C ASP A 1098 39.50 4.24 -41.38
N ILE A 1099 40.00 5.37 -40.84
CA ILE A 1099 40.22 5.55 -39.39
C ILE A 1099 39.16 6.48 -38.81
N VAL A 1100 38.46 6.02 -37.77
CA VAL A 1100 37.44 6.80 -37.05
C VAL A 1100 38.04 8.03 -36.36
N ARG A 1101 37.48 9.20 -36.62
CA ARG A 1101 37.90 10.48 -36.02
C ARG A 1101 36.93 10.99 -34.96
N LYS A 1102 35.62 10.90 -35.20
CA LYS A 1102 34.55 11.32 -34.27
C LYS A 1102 33.39 10.33 -34.31
N CYS A 1103 32.84 10.01 -33.14
CA CYS A 1103 31.65 9.19 -32.96
C CYS A 1103 30.43 10.07 -32.65
N ALA A 1104 29.23 9.58 -32.97
CA ALA A 1104 27.95 10.16 -32.55
C ALA A 1104 26.81 9.14 -32.73
N CYS A 1105 25.69 9.40 -32.07
CA CYS A 1105 24.44 8.66 -32.30
C CYS A 1105 23.88 8.95 -33.70
N THR A 1106 23.45 7.89 -34.41
CA THR A 1106 22.89 8.00 -35.76
C THR A 1106 21.64 7.12 -35.91
N LYS A 1107 20.66 7.61 -36.69
CA LYS A 1107 19.40 6.88 -36.97
C LYS A 1107 19.55 5.66 -37.90
N LYS A 1108 20.71 5.47 -38.54
CA LYS A 1108 20.95 4.39 -39.50
C LYS A 1108 21.87 3.32 -38.90
N CYS A 1109 21.23 2.34 -38.29
CA CYS A 1109 21.85 1.05 -37.99
C CYS A 1109 21.79 0.21 -39.28
N TYR A 1110 22.95 -0.09 -39.87
CA TYR A 1110 23.12 -1.04 -40.97
C TYR A 1110 23.84 -2.28 -40.46
#